data_AF-A0A3P3QI96-F1
#
_entry.id   AF-A0A3P3QI96-F1
#
_cell.length_a   1.000
_cell.length_b   1.000
_cell.length_c   1.000
_cell.angle_alpha   90.00
_cell.angle_beta   90.00
_cell.angle_gamma   90.00
#
_symmetry.space_group_name_H-M   'P 1'
#
loop_
_entity.id
_entity.type
_entity.pdbx_description
1 polymer ?
#
loop_
_entity_poly.entity_id
_entity_poly.type
_entity_poly.pdbx_seq_one_letter_code
_entity_poly.pdbx_strand_id
1 'polypeptide(L)'
;MKLRITLLAALSGLLCSPLQLMALPLSSSEPGTVLLVESLHWQLDGPFAQRHLELRIQNAGTQVLETTLQLPLAADERLQSYALDVAGQYRQAVPVPKVQARAVFEETVRRQVDPALAEKAPGNSYSIRVFPVPAGGERRVRLTIASLAERTDCGWLHQLKADLPPGPSLKASVTIHETQRSSVKTSLQLTKKAGQLQGQWPVKAGAAQSLCLKAPAGDSSFSQSFADGLQMHWLEVPALEQAEKARPKTQTRHIEVVWDLSLSSHQQSRQAELELLAAYLKNRSSTVTLTLLRQDLQRQQLSINTAADIQALVQRLSAEPADGATNLAGWTALAEADEVLLFNDLKNTMPAQQWPAPSKPIYSISSSLTDPALAAWLSRAGGRIIDLSRHNALEALQLLTTLPALQLSLTPGDLSWFSQSHTPQQGALRACYIAPSAGPAASAITLPVLYAGDAGLKQHALKQGRSSELATFWCASWWAESLALQGAKHSTELAQLGSRFGIATTHSSLLVLESEQDYLRHAIMPPEADAPLRQKVLQQAELLAQQKAAQAISNRAAIEAGWQERLEWWQRSFPKDKPQPVKNSAEQAAASERRAMAQRSASEQRMEVASATQSAYEAMAVAAPAAPPPASGSIPNTAAPQADQSIAMQLQAVSMESPYLAELKLASSAQALYQRYLDLRTAYAQSPAFYFDVAQRLYELSDSALAQRVLSNLLELMPEQHSTLRLVAYRLQQAGDDELAKALLTKVVQLAPDEPQSYRDLALALTAEAECQQALNLLQHVVETPWHDRFAEIGLIALGEYHDRASRCQTAKPAQWSGVMKTPLPVEMRVVLAWDLNDTDIDLHVIDPNGEEAFYGHRATYQGGRMSKDFTGGYGPEEFILRSPKAGEYQVLVRYYGSQLARLSRGVMLDLKLQTGFGSPALQQQRVSMRLLEKTDKVLVGSFKVTASGKLQLSK
;
A
#
# COMPACT_ATOMS: atom_id res chain seq x y z
N MET A 1 -4.24 -52.06 57.31
CA MET A 1 -3.95 -52.83 56.08
C MET A 1 -4.43 -52.01 54.89
N LYS A 2 -3.54 -51.27 54.21
CA LYS A 2 -2.70 -51.69 53.07
C LYS A 2 -3.44 -51.61 51.72
N LEU A 3 -3.02 -50.63 50.92
CA LEU A 3 -2.70 -50.68 49.48
C LEU A 3 -3.85 -50.99 48.48
N ARG A 4 -4.23 -50.02 47.63
CA ARG A 4 -3.54 -49.68 46.36
C ARG A 4 -4.22 -48.53 45.61
N ILE A 5 -3.46 -47.44 45.50
CA ILE A 5 -3.56 -46.35 44.53
C ILE A 5 -2.74 -46.79 43.32
N THR A 6 -3.32 -46.98 42.12
CA THR A 6 -2.68 -46.79 40.79
C THR A 6 -3.61 -47.25 39.66
N LEU A 7 -4.14 -46.30 38.86
CA LEU A 7 -4.28 -46.28 37.39
C LEU A 7 -5.40 -45.30 36.98
N LEU A 8 -5.13 -44.00 37.07
CA LEU A 8 -5.94 -42.96 36.40
C LEU A 8 -5.06 -41.81 35.88
N ALA A 9 -3.80 -42.12 35.54
CA ALA A 9 -2.79 -41.17 35.08
C ALA A 9 -1.98 -41.79 33.94
N ALA A 10 -2.55 -41.86 32.73
CA ALA A 10 -1.80 -42.15 31.50
C ALA A 10 -2.67 -41.85 30.27
N LEU A 11 -3.06 -40.59 30.02
CA LEU A 11 -3.30 -40.07 28.66
C LEU A 11 -3.42 -38.52 28.61
N SER A 12 -2.71 -37.85 29.51
CA SER A 12 -2.52 -36.39 29.56
C SER A 12 -1.02 -36.12 29.57
N GLY A 13 -0.41 -36.09 28.38
CA GLY A 13 1.05 -36.06 28.27
C GLY A 13 1.57 -35.97 26.85
N LEU A 14 0.97 -35.11 26.02
CA LEU A 14 1.66 -34.51 24.88
C LEU A 14 1.56 -33.00 25.10
N LEU A 15 2.48 -32.48 25.91
CA LEU A 15 2.81 -31.07 25.96
C LEU A 15 3.29 -30.68 24.56
N CYS A 16 2.35 -30.25 23.72
CA CYS A 16 2.69 -29.45 22.56
C CYS A 16 3.21 -28.13 23.14
N SER A 17 4.54 -27.99 23.20
CA SER A 17 5.15 -26.69 23.45
C SER A 17 4.49 -25.69 22.50
N PRO A 18 4.03 -24.53 22.97
CA PRO A 18 3.59 -23.49 22.05
C PRO A 18 4.83 -23.14 21.21
N LEU A 19 4.81 -23.54 19.95
CA LEU A 19 5.65 -22.90 18.93
C LEU A 19 5.28 -21.43 19.00
N GLN A 20 6.12 -20.64 19.67
CA GLN A 20 6.07 -19.19 19.56
C GLN A 20 6.20 -18.90 18.07
N LEU A 21 5.09 -18.52 17.43
CA LEU A 21 5.12 -17.89 16.12
C LEU A 21 5.87 -16.57 16.30
N MET A 22 7.19 -16.64 16.11
CA MET A 22 8.03 -15.46 16.00
C MET A 22 7.54 -14.68 14.78
N ALA A 23 7.59 -13.35 14.84
CA ALA A 23 7.45 -12.52 13.65
C ALA A 23 8.35 -13.09 12.54
N LEU A 24 7.82 -13.19 11.32
CA LEU A 24 8.58 -13.69 10.17
C LEU A 24 9.91 -12.91 10.09
N PRO A 25 11.07 -13.59 9.95
CA PRO A 25 12.34 -12.89 9.89
C PRO A 25 12.40 -11.97 8.67
N LEU A 26 13.33 -11.01 8.69
CA LEU A 26 13.73 -10.26 7.51
C LEU A 26 13.86 -11.23 6.32
N SER A 27 13.15 -10.92 5.23
CA SER A 27 13.10 -11.77 4.04
C SER A 27 13.25 -10.93 2.78
N SER A 28 13.69 -11.57 1.70
CA SER A 28 13.64 -11.00 0.35
C SER A 28 12.43 -11.52 -0.41
N SER A 29 11.90 -10.72 -1.33
CA SER A 29 10.88 -11.16 -2.29
C SER A 29 11.43 -12.19 -3.28
N GLU A 30 12.72 -12.07 -3.65
CA GLU A 30 13.31 -12.85 -4.73
C GLU A 30 14.01 -14.13 -4.24
N PRO A 31 13.58 -15.33 -4.68
CA PRO A 31 14.21 -16.59 -4.28
C PRO A 31 15.65 -16.75 -4.78
N GLY A 32 16.08 -15.96 -5.77
CA GLY A 32 17.47 -15.90 -6.26
C GLY A 32 18.42 -15.09 -5.37
N THR A 33 17.91 -14.48 -4.29
CA THR A 33 18.72 -13.66 -3.38
C THR A 33 18.97 -14.33 -2.04
N VAL A 34 20.20 -14.23 -1.54
CA VAL A 34 20.60 -14.71 -0.23
C VAL A 34 20.93 -13.50 0.65
N LEU A 35 20.30 -13.42 1.82
CA LEU A 35 20.54 -12.38 2.82
C LEU A 35 21.55 -12.88 3.86
N LEU A 36 22.65 -12.15 4.00
CA LEU A 36 23.70 -12.44 4.98
C LEU A 36 23.92 -11.24 5.88
N VAL A 37 23.83 -11.46 7.19
CA VAL A 37 24.19 -10.44 8.20
C VAL A 37 25.71 -10.43 8.39
N GLU A 38 26.34 -9.30 8.12
CA GLU A 38 27.80 -9.12 8.26
C GLU A 38 28.20 -8.63 9.64
N SER A 39 27.46 -7.64 10.16
CA SER A 39 27.72 -7.05 11.47
C SER A 39 26.43 -6.67 12.19
N LEU A 40 26.48 -6.76 13.52
CA LEU A 40 25.37 -6.43 14.42
C LEU A 40 25.91 -5.61 15.58
N HIS A 41 25.48 -4.36 15.69
CA HIS A 41 25.89 -3.44 16.75
C HIS A 41 24.68 -2.85 17.47
N TRP A 42 24.72 -2.86 18.80
CA TRP A 42 23.70 -2.28 19.66
C TRP A 42 24.22 -1.03 20.35
N GLN A 43 23.42 0.03 20.39
CA GLN A 43 23.66 1.20 21.22
C GLN A 43 22.51 1.36 22.21
N LEU A 44 22.84 1.43 23.50
CA LEU A 44 21.85 1.53 24.58
C LEU A 44 21.97 2.87 25.31
N ASP A 45 20.82 3.50 25.53
CA ASP A 45 20.67 4.71 26.34
C ASP A 45 19.39 4.64 27.19
N GLY A 46 19.53 4.23 28.45
CA GLY A 46 18.40 4.04 29.37
C GLY A 46 17.34 3.06 28.84
N PRO A 47 16.08 3.47 28.61
CA PRO A 47 15.04 2.61 28.05
C PRO A 47 15.16 2.39 26.54
N PHE A 48 16.06 3.12 25.84
CA PHE A 48 16.16 3.10 24.39
C PHE A 48 17.32 2.24 23.91
N ALA A 49 17.11 1.54 22.80
CA ALA A 49 18.14 0.80 22.09
C ALA A 49 18.11 1.14 20.59
N GLN A 50 19.28 1.09 19.93
CA GLN A 50 19.44 1.08 18.49
C GLN A 50 20.19 -0.17 18.07
N ARG A 51 19.67 -0.87 17.07
CA ARG A 51 20.31 -2.00 16.39
C ARG A 51 20.77 -1.55 15.02
N HIS A 52 22.09 -1.47 14.83
CA HIS A 52 22.70 -1.28 13.52
C HIS A 52 23.04 -2.63 12.91
N LEU A 53 22.58 -2.84 11.69
CA LEU A 53 22.67 -4.09 10.98
C LEU A 53 23.28 -3.85 9.60
N GLU A 54 24.38 -4.52 9.29
CA GLU A 54 24.91 -4.55 7.93
C GLU A 54 24.49 -5.85 7.25
N LEU A 55 23.77 -5.69 6.14
CA LEU A 55 23.23 -6.75 5.32
C LEU A 55 23.95 -6.79 3.99
N ARG A 56 24.41 -7.98 3.62
CA ARG A 56 24.84 -8.30 2.27
C ARG A 56 23.72 -9.08 1.58
N ILE A 57 23.33 -8.59 0.41
CA ILE A 57 22.34 -9.19 -0.47
C ILE A 57 23.10 -9.80 -1.64
N GLN A 58 23.13 -11.12 -1.75
CA GLN A 58 23.83 -11.82 -2.83
C GLN A 58 22.82 -12.32 -3.86
N ASN A 59 23.08 -12.07 -5.14
CA ASN A 59 22.31 -12.64 -6.24
C ASN A 59 23.05 -13.87 -6.78
N ALA A 60 22.49 -15.06 -6.55
CA ALA A 60 23.06 -16.32 -7.03
C ALA A 60 22.71 -16.62 -8.49
N GLY A 61 21.83 -15.83 -9.10
CA GLY A 61 21.37 -15.98 -10.47
C GLY A 61 22.27 -15.30 -11.51
N THR A 62 21.94 -15.51 -12.79
CA THR A 62 22.70 -15.01 -13.94
C THR A 62 22.11 -13.72 -14.54
N GLN A 63 21.08 -13.15 -13.94
CA GLN A 63 20.41 -11.94 -14.40
C GLN A 63 20.44 -10.86 -13.30
N VAL A 64 20.14 -9.59 -13.61
CA VAL A 64 20.18 -8.43 -12.68
C VAL A 64 18.87 -8.20 -11.91
N LEU A 65 18.79 -8.52 -10.61
CA LEU A 65 17.52 -8.50 -9.85
C LEU A 65 17.18 -7.13 -9.26
N GLU A 66 15.88 -6.77 -9.24
CA GLU A 66 15.32 -5.96 -8.17
C GLU A 66 14.98 -6.90 -7.01
N THR A 67 15.28 -6.51 -5.78
CA THR A 67 14.80 -7.26 -4.61
C THR A 67 14.16 -6.32 -3.61
N THR A 68 13.07 -6.80 -3.00
CA THR A 68 12.41 -6.10 -1.91
C THR A 68 12.69 -6.81 -0.60
N LEU A 69 13.32 -6.11 0.34
CA LEU A 69 13.45 -6.58 1.72
C LEU A 69 12.17 -6.27 2.50
N GLN A 70 11.54 -7.29 3.05
CA GLN A 70 10.39 -7.15 3.95
C GLN A 70 10.88 -7.19 5.40
N LEU A 71 10.65 -6.10 6.12
CA LEU A 71 11.07 -5.89 7.50
C LEU A 71 9.84 -5.69 8.40
N PRO A 72 9.15 -6.77 8.81
CA PRO A 72 8.18 -6.68 9.88
C PRO A 72 8.90 -6.37 11.20
N LEU A 73 8.39 -5.42 11.98
CA LEU A 73 8.99 -5.01 13.24
C LEU A 73 8.03 -5.26 14.41
N ALA A 74 8.58 -5.62 15.57
CA ALA A 74 7.80 -5.80 16.78
C ALA A 74 7.12 -4.48 17.20
N ALA A 75 6.04 -4.55 17.99
CA ALA A 75 5.28 -3.36 18.40
C ALA A 75 6.12 -2.24 19.06
N ASP A 76 7.22 -2.63 19.70
CA ASP A 76 8.22 -1.80 20.38
C ASP A 76 9.47 -1.50 19.54
N GLU A 77 9.46 -1.78 18.24
CA GLU A 77 10.54 -1.51 17.29
C GLU A 77 10.11 -0.56 16.15
N ARG A 78 11.02 0.29 15.65
CA ARG A 78 10.81 1.15 14.48
C ARG A 78 12.06 1.26 13.61
N LEU A 79 11.88 1.35 12.29
CA LEU A 79 12.98 1.67 11.37
C LEU A 79 13.35 3.15 11.54
N GLN A 80 14.57 3.42 11.95
CA GLN A 80 15.07 4.78 12.16
C GLN A 80 15.80 5.32 10.94
N SER A 81 16.60 4.50 10.27
CA SER A 81 17.28 4.89 9.04
C SER A 81 17.76 3.67 8.26
N TYR A 82 18.10 3.89 6.99
CA TYR A 82 18.93 2.94 6.25
C TYR A 82 19.95 3.68 5.38
N ALA A 83 20.94 2.93 4.87
CA ALA A 83 21.94 3.40 3.93
C ALA A 83 22.25 2.32 2.90
N LEU A 84 22.54 2.74 1.67
CA LEU A 84 23.03 1.87 0.60
C LEU A 84 24.53 2.10 0.42
N ASP A 85 25.29 1.03 0.18
CA ASP A 85 26.67 1.15 -0.25
C ASP A 85 26.77 1.63 -1.70
N VAL A 86 27.39 2.80 -1.88
CA VAL A 86 27.66 3.43 -3.17
C VAL A 86 29.17 3.63 -3.28
N ALA A 87 29.80 2.88 -4.19
CA ALA A 87 31.24 2.91 -4.42
C ALA A 87 32.11 2.73 -3.15
N GLY A 88 31.68 1.86 -2.22
CA GLY A 88 32.39 1.56 -0.98
C GLY A 88 32.07 2.51 0.17
N GLN A 89 31.17 3.47 -0.02
CA GLN A 89 30.72 4.40 1.02
C GLN A 89 29.22 4.24 1.26
N TYR A 90 28.82 4.12 2.52
CA TYR A 90 27.40 4.08 2.88
C TYR A 90 26.78 5.46 2.73
N ARG A 91 25.92 5.62 1.73
CA ARG A 91 25.08 6.80 1.58
C ARG A 91 23.77 6.61 2.32
N GLN A 92 23.55 7.46 3.31
CA GLN A 92 22.33 7.47 4.11
C GLN A 92 21.12 7.84 3.25
N ALA A 93 19.97 7.27 3.55
CA ALA A 93 18.71 7.65 2.92
C ALA A 93 18.25 9.03 3.40
N VAL A 94 17.64 9.79 2.49
CA VAL A 94 17.01 11.07 2.81
C VAL A 94 15.48 10.93 2.82
N PRO A 95 14.79 11.62 3.75
CA PRO A 95 13.34 11.64 3.76
C PRO A 95 12.79 12.50 2.62
N VAL A 96 11.90 11.91 1.83
CA VAL A 96 11.25 12.54 0.67
C VAL A 96 9.75 12.27 0.78
N PRO A 97 8.86 13.21 0.38
CA PRO A 97 7.43 12.93 0.28
C PRO A 97 7.20 11.61 -0.47
N LYS A 98 6.42 10.69 0.12
CA LYS A 98 6.33 9.27 -0.30
C LYS A 98 6.10 9.14 -1.80
N VAL A 99 5.21 9.96 -2.31
CA VAL A 99 4.81 9.93 -3.69
C VAL A 99 5.91 10.42 -4.65
N GLN A 100 6.59 11.52 -4.29
CA GLN A 100 7.77 11.98 -4.99
C GLN A 100 8.86 10.90 -4.96
N ALA A 101 9.09 10.25 -3.81
CA ALA A 101 10.12 9.23 -3.66
C ALA A 101 9.91 8.03 -4.60
N ARG A 102 8.66 7.57 -4.79
CA ARG A 102 8.30 6.51 -5.73
C ARG A 102 8.53 6.91 -7.18
N ALA A 103 7.98 8.04 -7.60
CA ALA A 103 8.16 8.55 -8.97
C ALA A 103 9.65 8.70 -9.30
N VAL A 104 10.43 9.26 -8.36
CA VAL A 104 11.88 9.41 -8.48
C VAL A 104 12.58 8.05 -8.57
N PHE A 105 12.23 7.09 -7.72
CA PHE A 105 12.80 5.75 -7.75
C PHE A 105 12.54 5.09 -9.11
N GLU A 106 11.29 5.09 -9.57
CA GLU A 106 10.88 4.47 -10.83
C GLU A 106 11.54 5.14 -12.05
N GLU A 107 11.61 6.47 -12.10
CA GLU A 107 12.32 7.17 -13.19
C GLU A 107 13.83 6.87 -13.18
N THR A 108 14.43 6.78 -12.00
CA THR A 108 15.88 6.51 -11.85
C THR A 108 16.22 5.09 -12.28
N VAL A 109 15.39 4.13 -11.86
CA VAL A 109 15.44 2.74 -12.34
C VAL A 109 15.31 2.65 -13.86
N ARG A 110 14.33 3.33 -14.47
CA ARG A 110 14.11 3.31 -15.94
C ARG A 110 15.35 3.76 -16.72
N ARG A 111 16.21 4.57 -16.08
CA ARG A 111 17.48 5.04 -16.62
C ARG A 111 18.66 4.12 -16.31
N GLN A 112 18.41 2.94 -15.76
CA GLN A 112 19.41 1.97 -15.30
C GLN A 112 20.39 2.58 -14.30
N VAL A 113 19.90 3.49 -13.47
CA VAL A 113 20.63 4.00 -12.31
C VAL A 113 20.10 3.27 -11.07
N ASP A 114 20.88 3.29 -10.01
CA ASP A 114 20.79 2.37 -8.88
C ASP A 114 20.21 3.08 -7.64
N PRO A 115 18.88 3.21 -7.49
CA PRO A 115 18.29 3.78 -6.28
C PRO A 115 17.95 2.69 -5.25
N ALA A 116 17.76 3.13 -4.01
CA ALA A 116 17.07 2.33 -3.00
C ALA A 116 15.93 3.15 -2.38
N LEU A 117 14.83 2.49 -2.03
CA LEU A 117 13.63 3.13 -1.48
C LEU A 117 13.09 2.31 -0.31
N ALA A 118 12.98 2.92 0.86
CA ALA A 118 12.31 2.33 2.01
C ALA A 118 10.99 3.06 2.31
N GLU A 119 9.93 2.28 2.49
CA GLU A 119 8.58 2.79 2.75
C GLU A 119 7.93 2.05 3.91
N LYS A 120 7.08 2.75 4.66
CA LYS A 120 6.19 2.12 5.64
C LYS A 120 5.07 1.40 4.88
N ALA A 121 5.00 0.09 5.05
CA ALA A 121 3.88 -0.74 4.62
C ALA A 121 2.72 -0.63 5.64
N PRO A 122 1.51 -1.15 5.34
CA PRO A 122 0.44 -1.21 6.32
C PRO A 122 0.88 -1.88 7.64
N GLY A 123 0.51 -1.28 8.77
CA GLY A 123 0.99 -1.68 10.09
C GLY A 123 2.42 -1.20 10.41
N ASN A 124 3.14 -1.97 11.22
CA ASN A 124 4.50 -1.73 11.67
C ASN A 124 5.49 -2.61 10.88
N SER A 125 5.42 -2.49 9.56
CA SER A 125 6.30 -3.18 8.62
C SER A 125 6.89 -2.18 7.63
N TYR A 126 8.08 -2.47 7.14
CA TYR A 126 8.80 -1.64 6.20
C TYR A 126 9.23 -2.48 5.00
N SER A 127 9.13 -1.89 3.82
CA SER A 127 9.54 -2.49 2.55
C SER A 127 10.72 -1.70 2.00
N ILE A 128 11.85 -2.35 1.73
CA ILE A 128 13.06 -1.71 1.19
C ILE A 128 13.36 -2.31 -0.18
N ARG A 129 13.11 -1.54 -1.23
CA ARG A 129 13.40 -1.90 -2.62
C ARG A 129 14.84 -1.55 -2.95
N VAL A 130 15.60 -2.53 -3.46
CA VAL A 130 16.99 -2.39 -3.85
C VAL A 130 17.12 -2.84 -5.30
N PHE A 131 17.54 -1.92 -6.17
CA PHE A 131 17.84 -2.21 -7.57
C PHE A 131 19.08 -1.42 -8.00
N PRO A 132 19.92 -2.00 -8.87
CA PRO A 132 20.03 -3.40 -9.25
C PRO A 132 20.87 -4.19 -8.23
N VAL A 133 20.53 -5.48 -8.05
CA VAL A 133 21.44 -6.49 -7.49
C VAL A 133 22.07 -7.23 -8.68
N PRO A 134 23.35 -6.96 -9.02
CA PRO A 134 23.96 -7.48 -10.25
C PRO A 134 23.95 -9.02 -10.33
N ALA A 135 23.90 -9.57 -11.53
CA ALA A 135 24.02 -11.01 -11.78
C ALA A 135 25.31 -11.58 -11.15
N GLY A 136 25.21 -12.62 -10.33
CA GLY A 136 26.35 -13.18 -9.58
C GLY A 136 27.01 -12.19 -8.61
N GLY A 137 26.42 -11.02 -8.39
CA GLY A 137 26.97 -9.91 -7.62
C GLY A 137 26.27 -9.73 -6.28
N GLU A 138 26.58 -8.61 -5.63
CA GLU A 138 26.02 -8.27 -4.32
C GLU A 138 25.73 -6.78 -4.16
N ARG A 139 24.85 -6.48 -3.21
CA ARG A 139 24.62 -5.13 -2.67
C ARG A 139 24.72 -5.16 -1.16
N ARG A 140 25.17 -4.06 -0.57
CA ARG A 140 25.24 -3.89 0.88
C ARG A 140 24.30 -2.79 1.35
N VAL A 141 23.53 -3.11 2.38
CA VAL A 141 22.56 -2.20 3.00
C VAL A 141 22.84 -2.16 4.49
N ARG A 142 22.80 -0.97 5.08
CA ARG A 142 22.86 -0.79 6.54
C ARG A 142 21.50 -0.35 7.06
N LEU A 143 20.92 -1.07 8.01
CA LEU A 143 19.66 -0.71 8.68
C LEU A 143 19.94 -0.24 10.11
N THR A 144 19.18 0.75 10.56
CA THR A 144 19.14 1.15 11.98
C THR A 144 17.71 1.00 12.49
N ILE A 145 17.51 0.12 13.47
CA ILE A 145 16.22 -0.17 14.08
C ILE A 145 16.26 0.28 15.54
N ALA A 146 15.33 1.12 15.95
CA ALA A 146 15.18 1.54 17.34
C ALA A 146 14.24 0.58 18.08
N SER A 147 14.50 0.28 19.35
CA SER A 147 13.62 -0.52 20.21
C SER A 147 13.50 0.04 21.63
N LEU A 148 12.45 -0.35 22.36
CA LEU A 148 12.23 0.00 23.77
C LEU A 148 12.48 -1.19 24.69
N ALA A 149 13.09 -0.93 25.85
CA ALA A 149 13.27 -1.92 26.91
C ALA A 149 11.97 -2.22 27.65
N GLU A 150 11.89 -3.37 28.30
CA GLU A 150 10.84 -3.67 29.27
C GLU A 150 11.19 -3.06 30.64
N ARG A 151 10.22 -2.47 31.33
CA ARG A 151 10.39 -1.98 32.70
C ARG A 151 10.08 -3.13 33.67
N THR A 152 11.08 -3.56 34.41
CA THR A 152 11.02 -4.69 35.36
C THR A 152 11.65 -4.31 36.70
N ASP A 153 11.61 -5.19 37.70
CA ASP A 153 12.22 -4.97 39.02
C ASP A 153 13.74 -4.72 38.96
N CYS A 154 14.42 -5.18 37.90
CA CYS A 154 15.84 -4.92 37.74
C CYS A 154 16.13 -3.51 37.15
N GLY A 155 15.12 -2.84 36.59
CA GLY A 155 15.23 -1.59 35.84
C GLY A 155 14.71 -1.75 34.41
N TRP A 156 15.48 -1.28 33.43
CA TRP A 156 15.21 -1.45 32.01
C TRP A 156 15.87 -2.72 31.49
N LEU A 157 15.05 -3.73 31.17
CA LEU A 157 15.45 -5.00 30.60
C LEU A 157 15.48 -4.91 29.07
N HIS A 158 16.68 -4.89 28.51
CA HIS A 158 16.91 -4.96 27.07
C HIS A 158 17.03 -6.41 26.62
N GLN A 159 16.29 -6.77 25.58
CA GLN A 159 16.39 -8.07 24.91
C GLN A 159 17.11 -7.87 23.58
N LEU A 160 18.42 -8.14 23.56
CA LEU A 160 19.27 -7.97 22.38
C LEU A 160 19.13 -9.21 21.49
N LYS A 161 18.08 -9.22 20.67
CA LYS A 161 17.72 -10.33 19.78
C LYS A 161 18.30 -10.14 18.38
N ALA A 162 18.86 -11.21 17.81
CA ALA A 162 19.34 -11.17 16.45
C ALA A 162 18.19 -11.08 15.43
N ASP A 163 17.11 -11.87 15.61
CA ASP A 163 15.90 -11.94 14.76
C ASP A 163 16.14 -11.94 13.24
N LEU A 164 17.27 -12.51 12.81
CA LEU A 164 17.78 -12.49 11.44
C LEU A 164 18.54 -13.79 11.13
N PRO A 165 18.64 -14.23 9.86
CA PRO A 165 19.51 -15.32 9.46
C PRO A 165 20.96 -14.99 9.84
N PRO A 166 21.60 -15.73 10.77
CA PRO A 166 22.97 -15.41 11.16
C PRO A 166 23.93 -15.75 10.04
N GLY A 167 24.82 -14.83 9.67
CA GLY A 167 25.96 -15.12 8.80
C GLY A 167 26.96 -16.07 9.48
N PRO A 168 27.77 -16.82 8.71
CA PRO A 168 28.80 -17.67 9.28
C PRO A 168 29.80 -16.82 10.08
N SER A 169 29.89 -17.06 11.39
CA SER A 169 30.79 -16.35 12.32
C SER A 169 30.40 -14.91 12.72
N LEU A 170 29.10 -14.58 12.71
CA LEU A 170 28.62 -13.27 13.17
C LEU A 170 28.97 -13.00 14.65
N LYS A 171 29.64 -11.87 14.90
CA LYS A 171 29.85 -11.32 16.25
C LYS A 171 28.96 -10.10 16.43
N ALA A 172 28.20 -10.09 17.51
CA ALA A 172 27.46 -8.92 17.94
C ALA A 172 28.29 -8.10 18.92
N SER A 173 28.02 -6.80 18.95
CA SER A 173 28.61 -5.86 19.89
C SER A 173 27.56 -4.97 20.50
N VAL A 174 27.82 -4.48 21.71
CA VAL A 174 26.96 -3.51 22.40
C VAL A 174 27.80 -2.38 22.97
N THR A 175 27.32 -1.15 22.84
CA THR A 175 27.82 0.05 23.51
C THR A 175 26.72 0.62 24.41
N ILE A 176 27.07 0.94 25.65
CA ILE A 176 26.16 1.52 26.64
C ILE A 176 26.67 2.92 26.96
N HIS A 177 25.88 3.94 26.61
CA HIS A 177 26.28 5.35 26.74
C HIS A 177 26.11 5.88 28.17
N GLU A 178 25.30 5.23 29.01
CA GLU A 178 25.03 5.65 30.37
C GLU A 178 25.95 4.98 31.39
N THR A 179 26.93 5.71 31.94
CA THR A 179 27.93 5.14 32.88
C THR A 179 28.11 5.88 34.20
N GLN A 180 27.37 6.97 34.46
CA GLN A 180 27.63 7.75 35.68
C GLN A 180 26.97 7.19 36.95
N ARG A 181 25.91 6.34 36.85
CA ARG A 181 25.17 5.83 38.04
C ARG A 181 24.56 4.42 37.95
N SER A 182 24.61 3.76 36.80
CA SER A 182 23.82 2.54 36.55
C SER A 182 24.67 1.27 36.69
N SER A 183 24.30 0.40 37.64
CA SER A 183 24.79 -0.99 37.66
C SER A 183 24.16 -1.76 36.51
N VAL A 184 24.96 -2.41 35.67
CA VAL A 184 24.48 -3.27 34.59
C VAL A 184 24.48 -4.72 35.07
N LYS A 185 23.32 -5.39 35.04
CA LYS A 185 23.21 -6.83 35.29
C LYS A 185 23.15 -7.56 33.95
N THR A 186 24.16 -8.36 33.65
CA THR A 186 24.22 -9.14 32.41
C THR A 186 25.18 -10.33 32.56
N SER A 187 24.99 -11.35 31.72
CA SER A 187 25.96 -12.43 31.51
C SER A 187 27.11 -12.03 30.57
N LEU A 188 26.99 -10.90 29.87
CA LEU A 188 28.01 -10.41 28.95
C LEU A 188 29.23 -9.85 29.68
N GLN A 189 30.42 -10.17 29.17
CA GLN A 189 31.64 -9.51 29.62
C GLN A 189 31.68 -8.09 29.04
N LEU A 190 31.65 -7.10 29.92
CA LEU A 190 31.69 -5.68 29.57
C LEU A 190 33.04 -5.06 29.95
N THR A 191 33.57 -4.22 29.07
CA THR A 191 34.80 -3.44 29.28
C THR A 191 34.48 -1.95 29.23
N LYS A 192 35.16 -1.15 30.06
CA LYS A 192 34.96 0.30 30.07
C LYS A 192 35.96 0.97 29.12
N LYS A 193 35.49 1.72 28.13
CA LYS A 193 36.32 2.45 27.16
C LYS A 193 35.71 3.84 26.90
N ALA A 194 36.53 4.89 27.02
CA ALA A 194 36.10 6.29 26.81
C ALA A 194 34.81 6.69 27.54
N GLY A 195 34.61 6.18 28.76
CA GLY A 195 33.40 6.47 29.55
C GLY A 195 32.15 5.71 29.11
N GLN A 196 32.25 4.71 28.22
CA GLN A 196 31.16 3.83 27.80
C GLN A 196 31.47 2.37 28.22
N LEU A 197 30.45 1.54 28.38
CA LEU A 197 30.63 0.09 28.53
C LEU A 197 30.44 -0.58 27.18
N GLN A 198 31.36 -1.48 26.83
CA GLN A 198 31.36 -2.20 25.56
C GLN A 198 31.46 -3.70 25.80
N GLY A 199 30.64 -4.47 25.08
CA GLY A 199 30.64 -5.94 25.12
C GLY A 199 30.56 -6.52 23.73
N GLN A 200 31.04 -7.75 23.56
CA GLN A 200 30.94 -8.51 22.32
C GLN A 200 30.64 -9.98 22.61
N TRP A 201 29.87 -10.62 21.74
CA TRP A 201 29.54 -12.04 21.87
C TRP A 201 29.32 -12.68 20.49
N PRO A 202 29.58 -13.99 20.33
CA PRO A 202 29.19 -14.72 19.13
C PRO A 202 27.66 -14.85 19.08
N VAL A 203 27.07 -14.55 17.92
CA VAL A 203 25.63 -14.73 17.70
C VAL A 203 25.35 -16.20 17.40
N LYS A 204 24.42 -16.80 18.15
CA LYS A 204 23.85 -18.12 17.83
C LYS A 204 22.41 -17.92 17.36
N ALA A 205 21.98 -18.70 16.37
CA ALA A 205 20.60 -18.67 15.89
C ALA A 205 19.60 -18.83 17.05
N GLY A 206 18.61 -17.94 17.14
CA GLY A 206 17.57 -17.96 18.17
C GLY A 206 18.01 -17.56 19.59
N ALA A 207 19.29 -17.23 19.83
CA ALA A 207 19.76 -16.84 21.16
C ALA A 207 19.66 -15.32 21.38
N ALA A 208 18.87 -14.91 22.37
CA ALA A 208 18.82 -13.52 22.84
C ALA A 208 19.82 -13.29 23.99
N GLN A 209 20.41 -12.09 24.06
CA GLN A 209 21.13 -11.65 25.25
C GLN A 209 20.27 -10.66 26.03
N SER A 210 20.12 -10.91 27.32
CA SER A 210 19.40 -9.99 28.20
C SER A 210 20.38 -9.10 28.97
N LEU A 211 20.08 -7.81 29.01
CA LEU A 211 20.89 -6.83 29.71
C LEU A 211 19.98 -5.89 30.49
N CYS A 212 20.18 -5.81 31.80
CA CYS A 212 19.39 -4.94 32.64
C CYS A 212 20.16 -3.70 33.06
N LEU A 213 19.65 -2.54 32.68
CA LEU A 213 20.13 -1.22 33.08
C LEU A 213 19.31 -0.75 34.28
N LYS A 214 19.98 -0.39 35.38
CA LYS A 214 19.30 0.15 36.56
C LYS A 214 18.49 1.41 36.19
N ALA A 215 17.20 1.40 36.49
CA ALA A 215 16.30 2.53 36.31
C ALA A 215 15.96 3.18 37.67
N PRO A 216 15.52 4.47 37.70
CA PRO A 216 14.92 5.07 38.89
C PRO A 216 13.73 4.27 39.41
N ALA A 217 13.37 4.36 40.69
CA ALA A 217 12.16 3.67 41.19
C ALA A 217 10.85 4.31 40.66
N GLY A 218 10.82 5.64 40.54
CA GLY A 218 9.67 6.38 40.01
C GLY A 218 9.83 6.84 38.56
N ASP A 219 9.10 7.90 38.22
CA ASP A 219 9.02 8.47 36.87
C ASP A 219 10.41 8.83 36.31
N SER A 220 10.58 8.57 35.02
CA SER A 220 11.78 8.89 34.24
C SER A 220 11.42 9.82 33.11
N SER A 221 12.18 10.91 32.92
CA SER A 221 11.91 11.91 31.88
C SER A 221 13.15 12.24 31.05
N PHE A 222 12.89 12.57 29.78
CA PHE A 222 13.88 13.02 28.81
C PHE A 222 13.35 14.25 28.10
N SER A 223 14.22 15.15 27.68
CA SER A 223 13.79 16.41 27.07
C SER A 223 14.77 16.90 26.01
N GLN A 224 14.24 17.40 24.90
CA GLN A 224 15.01 17.99 23.81
C GLN A 224 14.38 19.32 23.40
N SER A 225 15.23 20.33 23.27
CA SER A 225 14.89 21.66 22.76
C SER A 225 15.51 21.84 21.37
N PHE A 226 14.78 22.47 20.46
CA PHE A 226 15.25 22.81 19.12
C PHE A 226 15.41 24.32 18.95
N ALA A 227 16.23 24.73 17.98
CA ALA A 227 16.54 26.13 17.72
C ALA A 227 15.31 26.95 17.27
N ASP A 228 14.32 26.31 16.65
CA ASP A 228 13.05 26.91 16.24
C ASP A 228 12.01 27.01 17.38
N GLY A 229 12.38 26.60 18.60
CA GLY A 229 11.53 26.67 19.78
C GLY A 229 10.73 25.41 20.06
N LEU A 230 10.72 24.40 19.17
CA LEU A 230 10.08 23.11 19.42
C LEU A 230 10.67 22.47 20.69
N GLN A 231 9.80 21.92 21.54
CA GLN A 231 10.18 21.15 22.72
C GLN A 231 9.53 19.78 22.66
N MET A 232 10.33 18.75 22.93
CA MET A 232 9.85 17.37 23.08
C MET A 232 10.23 16.85 24.45
N HIS A 233 9.28 16.24 25.14
CA HIS A 233 9.50 15.62 26.42
C HIS A 233 8.94 14.20 26.43
N TRP A 234 9.79 13.23 26.73
CA TRP A 234 9.35 11.85 26.95
C TRP A 234 9.19 11.61 28.45
N LEU A 235 8.16 10.86 28.84
CA LEU A 235 7.86 10.46 30.20
C LEU A 235 7.51 8.97 30.27
N GLU A 236 8.10 8.29 31.25
CA GLU A 236 7.74 6.93 31.63
C GLU A 236 7.31 6.87 33.08
N VAL A 237 6.14 6.27 33.31
CA VAL A 237 5.54 6.00 34.62
C VAL A 237 5.54 4.48 34.83
N PRO A 238 6.34 3.94 35.77
CA PRO A 238 6.41 2.50 36.00
C PRO A 238 5.12 1.93 36.61
N ALA A 239 4.72 0.73 36.20
CA ALA A 239 3.47 0.07 36.63
C ALA A 239 3.67 -1.08 37.63
N LEU A 240 4.92 -1.44 37.95
CA LEU A 240 5.29 -2.65 38.70
C LEU A 240 4.60 -2.77 40.07
N GLU A 241 4.65 -1.71 40.89
CA GLU A 241 4.04 -1.70 42.23
C GLU A 241 2.50 -1.71 42.22
N GLN A 242 1.87 -1.51 41.06
CA GLN A 242 0.42 -1.42 40.93
C GLN A 242 -0.19 -2.64 40.24
N ALA A 243 0.62 -3.48 39.57
CA ALA A 243 0.14 -4.64 38.83
C ALA A 243 -0.71 -5.60 39.69
N GLU A 244 -0.31 -5.81 40.95
CA GLU A 244 -1.03 -6.65 41.91
C GLU A 244 -2.38 -6.07 42.38
N LYS A 245 -2.63 -4.78 42.11
CA LYS A 245 -3.87 -4.08 42.53
C LYS A 245 -4.94 -4.05 41.43
N ALA A 246 -4.73 -4.75 40.32
CA ALA A 246 -5.74 -4.91 39.29
C ALA A 246 -7.00 -5.56 39.88
N ARG A 247 -8.17 -4.92 39.70
CA ARG A 247 -9.45 -5.39 40.25
C ARG A 247 -10.27 -6.13 39.18
N PRO A 248 -11.10 -7.12 39.54
CA PRO A 248 -12.03 -7.74 38.60
C PRO A 248 -13.00 -6.71 38.01
N LYS A 249 -13.36 -6.88 36.73
CA LYS A 249 -14.42 -6.09 36.09
C LYS A 249 -15.79 -6.54 36.59
N THR A 250 -16.74 -5.60 36.59
CA THR A 250 -18.15 -5.95 36.64
C THR A 250 -18.53 -6.76 35.39
N GLN A 251 -19.28 -7.83 35.57
CA GLN A 251 -19.70 -8.66 34.45
C GLN A 251 -20.61 -7.88 33.50
N THR A 252 -20.22 -7.86 32.22
CA THR A 252 -20.96 -7.21 31.13
C THR A 252 -22.12 -8.08 30.67
N ARG A 253 -23.22 -7.44 30.27
CA ARG A 253 -24.44 -8.11 29.81
C ARG A 253 -24.57 -8.05 28.28
N HIS A 254 -24.10 -6.98 27.65
CA HIS A 254 -24.10 -6.85 26.19
C HIS A 254 -22.66 -6.71 25.68
N ILE A 255 -22.20 -7.72 24.93
CA ILE A 255 -20.85 -7.75 24.37
C ILE A 255 -20.97 -7.68 22.84
N GLU A 256 -20.25 -6.76 22.19
CA GLU A 256 -20.03 -6.85 20.74
C GLU A 256 -18.76 -7.67 20.49
N VAL A 257 -18.89 -8.74 19.71
CA VAL A 257 -17.74 -9.52 19.22
C VAL A 257 -17.56 -9.14 17.76
N VAL A 258 -16.50 -8.41 17.46
CA VAL A 258 -16.11 -8.07 16.08
C VAL A 258 -15.11 -9.10 15.62
N TRP A 259 -15.47 -9.88 14.61
CA TRP A 259 -14.66 -10.97 14.08
C TRP A 259 -14.30 -10.68 12.63
N ASP A 260 -13.04 -10.39 12.38
CA ASP A 260 -12.54 -10.13 11.04
C ASP A 260 -12.44 -11.42 10.22
N LEU A 261 -13.05 -11.43 9.05
CA LEU A 261 -13.05 -12.56 8.11
C LEU A 261 -12.42 -12.16 6.78
N SER A 262 -11.56 -11.15 6.75
CA SER A 262 -10.77 -10.74 5.58
C SER A 262 -9.69 -11.76 5.19
N LEU A 263 -9.07 -11.62 4.02
CA LEU A 263 -8.04 -12.55 3.56
C LEU A 263 -6.80 -12.59 4.47
N SER A 264 -6.40 -11.46 5.06
CA SER A 264 -5.22 -11.40 5.94
C SER A 264 -5.38 -12.32 7.16
N SER A 265 -6.62 -12.51 7.61
CA SER A 265 -6.97 -13.41 8.71
C SER A 265 -6.90 -14.91 8.36
N HIS A 266 -6.69 -15.28 7.09
CA HIS A 266 -6.51 -16.66 6.63
C HIS A 266 -5.11 -17.23 6.94
N GLN A 267 -4.09 -16.38 7.06
CA GLN A 267 -2.71 -16.83 7.24
C GLN A 267 -2.39 -17.31 8.66
N GLN A 268 -3.34 -17.20 9.59
CA GLN A 268 -3.12 -17.44 11.02
C GLN A 268 -4.04 -18.53 11.57
N SER A 269 -3.48 -19.41 12.39
CA SER A 269 -4.26 -20.35 13.19
C SER A 269 -5.02 -19.59 14.28
N ARG A 270 -6.33 -19.40 14.11
CA ARG A 270 -7.18 -18.64 15.06
C ARG A 270 -7.60 -19.41 16.31
N GLN A 271 -6.91 -20.51 16.59
CA GLN A 271 -7.24 -21.39 17.69
C GLN A 271 -7.13 -20.66 19.04
N ALA A 272 -6.10 -19.83 19.23
CA ALA A 272 -5.91 -19.07 20.46
C ALA A 272 -7.01 -18.02 20.68
N GLU A 273 -7.45 -17.34 19.61
CA GLU A 273 -8.53 -16.37 19.61
C GLU A 273 -9.87 -17.03 19.97
N LEU A 274 -10.17 -18.18 19.36
CA LEU A 274 -11.38 -18.97 19.63
C LEU A 274 -11.39 -19.52 21.07
N GLU A 275 -10.25 -20.02 21.55
CA GLU A 275 -10.09 -20.51 22.92
C GLU A 275 -10.30 -19.40 23.94
N LEU A 276 -9.73 -18.21 23.69
CA LEU A 276 -9.94 -17.05 24.54
C LEU A 276 -11.40 -16.60 24.55
N LEU A 277 -12.06 -16.53 23.39
CA LEU A 277 -13.48 -16.17 23.30
C LEU A 277 -14.35 -17.15 24.08
N ALA A 278 -14.11 -18.45 23.91
CA ALA A 278 -14.83 -19.49 24.64
C ALA A 278 -14.60 -19.39 26.15
N ALA A 279 -13.35 -19.17 26.57
CA ALA A 279 -12.99 -18.99 27.97
C ALA A 279 -13.62 -17.73 28.58
N TYR A 280 -13.70 -16.63 27.80
CA TYR A 280 -14.30 -15.37 28.23
C TYR A 280 -15.80 -15.51 28.47
N LEU A 281 -16.51 -16.17 27.56
CA LEU A 281 -17.97 -16.37 27.63
C LEU A 281 -18.39 -17.45 28.64
N LYS A 282 -17.44 -18.29 29.09
CA LYS A 282 -17.73 -19.37 30.05
C LYS A 282 -18.31 -18.81 31.35
N ASN A 283 -19.37 -19.45 31.84
CA ASN A 283 -20.11 -19.08 33.05
C ASN A 283 -20.73 -17.67 33.01
N ARG A 284 -20.95 -17.11 31.81
CA ARG A 284 -21.67 -15.84 31.62
C ARG A 284 -23.01 -16.08 30.94
N SER A 285 -24.01 -15.32 31.36
CA SER A 285 -25.24 -15.11 30.60
C SER A 285 -25.15 -13.71 29.99
N SER A 286 -25.00 -13.66 28.68
CA SER A 286 -24.74 -12.41 27.96
C SER A 286 -25.46 -12.40 26.61
N THR A 287 -25.92 -11.22 26.21
CA THR A 287 -26.28 -10.91 24.84
C THR A 287 -24.99 -10.62 24.07
N VAL A 288 -24.71 -11.40 23.04
CA VAL A 288 -23.57 -11.18 22.14
C VAL A 288 -24.10 -10.64 20.82
N THR A 289 -23.68 -9.45 20.41
CA THR A 289 -23.80 -9.03 19.01
C THR A 289 -22.54 -9.44 18.27
N LEU A 290 -22.65 -10.44 17.41
CA LEU A 290 -21.58 -10.85 16.51
C LEU A 290 -21.57 -9.93 15.29
N THR A 291 -20.48 -9.19 15.12
CA THR A 291 -20.19 -8.36 13.94
C THR A 291 -19.13 -9.07 13.10
N LEU A 292 -19.52 -9.62 11.95
CA LEU A 292 -18.59 -10.16 10.96
C LEU A 292 -18.07 -9.01 10.09
N LEU A 293 -16.76 -8.82 10.09
CA LEU A 293 -16.08 -7.72 9.41
C LEU A 293 -15.35 -8.26 8.17
N ARG A 294 -15.60 -7.65 7.01
CA ARG A 294 -14.87 -7.84 5.74
C ARG A 294 -14.83 -6.49 5.01
N GLN A 295 -14.99 -6.48 3.68
CA GLN A 295 -15.27 -5.26 2.91
C GLN A 295 -16.65 -4.68 3.27
N ASP A 296 -17.57 -5.56 3.66
CA ASP A 296 -18.88 -5.27 4.24
C ASP A 296 -18.92 -5.61 5.75
N LEU A 297 -20.04 -5.28 6.41
CA LEU A 297 -20.28 -5.60 7.81
C LEU A 297 -21.62 -6.30 7.97
N GLN A 298 -21.64 -7.41 8.70
CA GLN A 298 -22.85 -8.16 9.00
C GLN A 298 -23.01 -8.34 10.51
N ARG A 299 -24.18 -8.02 11.05
CA ARG A 299 -24.46 -8.10 12.48
C ARG A 299 -25.53 -9.12 12.79
N GLN A 300 -25.32 -9.90 13.83
CA GLN A 300 -26.31 -10.81 14.37
C GLN A 300 -26.27 -10.83 15.89
N GLN A 301 -27.44 -10.68 16.51
CA GLN A 301 -27.59 -10.83 17.94
C GLN A 301 -27.79 -12.30 18.32
N LEU A 302 -27.09 -12.75 19.36
CA LEU A 302 -27.07 -14.09 19.90
C LEU A 302 -27.27 -14.03 21.41
N SER A 303 -27.97 -15.00 21.97
CA SER A 303 -28.06 -15.20 23.42
C SER A 303 -27.14 -16.33 23.83
N ILE A 304 -26.13 -16.04 24.63
CA ILE A 304 -25.15 -17.03 25.11
C ILE A 304 -25.43 -17.31 26.59
N ASN A 305 -26.00 -18.48 26.88
CA ASN A 305 -26.40 -18.87 28.24
C ASN A 305 -25.81 -20.21 28.68
N THR A 306 -25.44 -21.06 27.71
CA THR A 306 -25.00 -22.43 27.95
C THR A 306 -23.68 -22.72 27.25
N ALA A 307 -23.00 -23.79 27.66
CA ALA A 307 -21.80 -24.28 26.97
C ALA A 307 -22.09 -24.68 25.51
N ALA A 308 -23.32 -25.13 25.22
CA ALA A 308 -23.74 -25.47 23.86
C ALA A 308 -23.84 -24.22 22.96
N ASP A 309 -24.32 -23.09 23.48
CA ASP A 309 -24.37 -21.82 22.74
C ASP A 309 -22.96 -21.34 22.38
N ILE A 310 -22.02 -21.45 23.34
CA ILE A 310 -20.60 -21.10 23.12
C ILE A 310 -20.00 -22.02 22.06
N GLN A 311 -20.24 -23.33 22.15
CA GLN A 311 -19.74 -24.29 21.17
C GLN A 311 -20.30 -24.01 19.77
N ALA A 312 -21.59 -23.68 19.65
CA ALA A 312 -22.21 -23.33 18.37
C ALA A 312 -21.60 -22.05 17.78
N LEU A 313 -21.34 -21.03 18.60
CA LEU A 313 -20.65 -19.82 18.16
C LEU A 313 -19.24 -20.11 17.66
N VAL A 314 -18.44 -20.85 18.44
CA VAL A 314 -17.06 -21.22 18.06
C VAL A 314 -17.04 -22.05 16.77
N GLN A 315 -17.94 -23.03 16.64
CA GLN A 315 -18.06 -23.87 15.43
C GLN A 315 -18.43 -23.02 14.21
N ARG A 316 -19.36 -22.09 14.36
CA ARG A 316 -19.71 -21.15 13.28
C ARG A 316 -18.51 -20.32 12.85
N LEU A 317 -17.82 -19.68 13.79
CA LEU A 317 -16.66 -18.84 13.48
C LEU A 317 -15.53 -19.63 12.84
N SER A 318 -15.35 -20.90 13.23
CA SER A 318 -14.36 -21.80 12.64
C SER A 318 -14.71 -22.23 11.21
N ALA A 319 -16.00 -22.26 10.85
CA ALA A 319 -16.48 -22.68 9.55
C ALA A 319 -16.55 -21.54 8.51
N GLU A 320 -16.51 -20.28 8.96
CA GLU A 320 -16.54 -19.12 8.08
C GLU A 320 -15.22 -18.96 7.33
N PRO A 321 -15.22 -18.93 5.97
CA PRO A 321 -14.01 -18.70 5.21
C PRO A 321 -13.55 -17.24 5.36
N ALA A 322 -12.24 -17.08 5.56
CA ALA A 322 -11.55 -15.81 5.42
C ALA A 322 -11.54 -15.41 3.93
N ASP A 323 -12.17 -14.30 3.58
CA ASP A 323 -12.32 -13.79 2.21
C ASP A 323 -12.72 -12.31 2.20
N GLY A 324 -12.14 -11.55 1.27
CA GLY A 324 -12.41 -10.12 1.07
C GLY A 324 -11.43 -9.21 1.81
N ALA A 325 -11.60 -7.90 1.60
CA ALA A 325 -10.83 -6.84 2.26
C ALA A 325 -11.25 -6.64 3.72
N THR A 326 -10.55 -5.77 4.44
CA THR A 326 -10.84 -5.35 5.80
C THR A 326 -11.33 -3.91 5.82
N ASN A 327 -12.59 -3.68 6.20
CA ASN A 327 -13.23 -2.37 6.36
C ASN A 327 -13.34 -1.93 7.82
N LEU A 328 -12.24 -2.03 8.57
CA LEU A 328 -12.24 -1.72 10.00
C LEU A 328 -12.59 -0.24 10.26
N ALA A 329 -12.18 0.68 9.39
CA ALA A 329 -12.52 2.09 9.53
C ALA A 329 -14.03 2.40 9.29
N GLY A 330 -14.74 1.53 8.56
CA GLY A 330 -16.19 1.60 8.38
C GLY A 330 -16.99 1.07 9.58
N TRP A 331 -16.33 0.43 10.55
CA TRP A 331 -16.96 -0.09 11.76
C TRP A 331 -17.05 0.97 12.86
N THR A 332 -18.18 0.98 13.57
CA THR A 332 -18.37 1.73 14.81
C THR A 332 -18.99 0.83 15.87
N ALA A 333 -18.47 0.93 17.11
CA ALA A 333 -19.00 0.18 18.24
C ALA A 333 -20.48 0.48 18.48
N LEU A 334 -21.26 -0.55 18.79
CA LEU A 334 -22.69 -0.43 19.08
C LEU A 334 -22.93 0.38 20.37
N ALA A 335 -23.97 1.23 20.35
CA ALA A 335 -24.29 2.09 21.48
C ALA A 335 -24.76 1.28 22.70
N GLU A 336 -25.43 0.15 22.46
CA GLU A 336 -25.93 -0.79 23.46
C GLU A 336 -24.87 -1.75 24.01
N ALA A 337 -23.72 -1.88 23.34
CA ALA A 337 -22.64 -2.72 23.83
C ALA A 337 -22.00 -2.11 25.10
N ASP A 338 -21.76 -2.93 26.11
CA ASP A 338 -20.98 -2.55 27.29
C ASP A 338 -19.49 -2.46 26.95
N GLU A 339 -19.03 -3.36 26.07
CA GLU A 339 -17.66 -3.45 25.59
C GLU A 339 -17.58 -4.17 24.24
N VAL A 340 -16.42 -4.06 23.59
CA VAL A 340 -16.12 -4.71 22.31
C VAL A 340 -14.92 -5.63 22.44
N LEU A 341 -15.06 -6.88 22.00
CA LEU A 341 -13.95 -7.79 21.73
C LEU A 341 -13.66 -7.75 20.23
N LEU A 342 -12.56 -7.09 19.83
CA LEU A 342 -12.16 -6.94 18.44
C LEU A 342 -11.07 -7.96 18.10
N PHE A 343 -11.46 -9.01 17.37
CA PHE A 343 -10.57 -10.04 16.85
C PHE A 343 -10.14 -9.70 15.41
N ASN A 344 -9.02 -9.00 15.28
CA ASN A 344 -8.50 -8.46 14.03
C ASN A 344 -6.99 -8.17 14.16
N ASP A 345 -6.24 -8.28 13.06
CA ASP A 345 -4.78 -8.07 13.03
C ASP A 345 -4.36 -6.58 12.98
N LEU A 346 -5.33 -5.68 13.16
CA LEU A 346 -5.23 -4.22 13.07
C LEU A 346 -4.86 -3.69 11.68
N LYS A 347 -5.23 -4.41 10.62
CA LYS A 347 -5.18 -3.88 9.25
C LYS A 347 -6.52 -3.31 8.82
N ASN A 348 -6.43 -2.30 7.96
CA ASN A 348 -7.55 -1.77 7.20
C ASN A 348 -7.08 -1.56 5.77
N THR A 349 -7.70 -2.25 4.82
CA THR A 349 -7.30 -2.25 3.40
C THR A 349 -8.31 -1.53 2.52
N MET A 350 -9.55 -1.34 3.01
CA MET A 350 -10.53 -0.49 2.37
C MET A 350 -10.14 0.99 2.47
N PRO A 351 -10.37 1.81 1.42
CA PRO A 351 -10.15 3.25 1.50
C PRO A 351 -10.95 3.87 2.66
N ALA A 352 -10.23 4.39 3.66
CA ALA A 352 -10.82 5.00 4.85
C ALA A 352 -10.74 6.54 4.77
N GLN A 353 -11.85 7.23 5.00
CA GLN A 353 -11.86 8.69 5.11
C GLN A 353 -11.46 9.19 6.50
N GLN A 354 -11.91 8.51 7.55
CA GLN A 354 -11.62 8.89 8.94
C GLN A 354 -11.83 7.71 9.89
N TRP A 355 -11.04 7.67 10.96
CA TRP A 355 -11.24 6.73 12.06
C TRP A 355 -12.18 7.33 13.11
N PRO A 356 -13.29 6.68 13.45
CA PRO A 356 -14.17 7.14 14.51
C PRO A 356 -13.46 7.07 15.87
N ALA A 357 -13.74 8.04 16.75
CA ALA A 357 -13.27 7.99 18.12
C ALA A 357 -14.03 6.89 18.88
N PRO A 358 -13.32 5.96 19.57
CA PRO A 358 -13.97 4.96 20.40
C PRO A 358 -14.83 5.59 21.51
N SER A 359 -16.05 5.11 21.64
CA SER A 359 -17.00 5.49 22.71
C SER A 359 -17.20 4.39 23.76
N LYS A 360 -16.63 3.22 23.52
CA LYS A 360 -16.74 2.00 24.35
C LYS A 360 -15.35 1.41 24.60
N PRO A 361 -15.16 0.64 25.68
CA PRO A 361 -13.95 -0.16 25.85
C PRO A 361 -13.78 -1.15 24.69
N ILE A 362 -12.69 -1.02 23.93
CA ILE A 362 -12.35 -1.93 22.82
C ILE A 362 -11.11 -2.75 23.21
N TYR A 363 -11.24 -4.07 23.22
CA TYR A 363 -10.13 -5.00 23.42
C TYR A 363 -9.67 -5.49 22.06
N SER A 364 -8.51 -5.00 21.60
CA SER A 364 -7.88 -5.46 20.36
C SER A 364 -7.12 -6.75 20.64
N ILE A 365 -7.56 -7.85 20.02
CA ILE A 365 -7.11 -9.22 20.31
C ILE A 365 -6.64 -9.87 19.01
N SER A 366 -5.38 -10.30 18.98
CA SER A 366 -4.84 -11.10 17.88
C SER A 366 -3.47 -11.65 18.26
N SER A 367 -3.07 -12.77 17.66
CA SER A 367 -1.72 -13.31 17.67
C SER A 367 -0.74 -12.58 16.73
N SER A 368 -1.19 -11.56 15.99
CA SER A 368 -0.42 -10.90 14.95
C SER A 368 -0.67 -9.40 14.84
N LEU A 369 -0.90 -8.70 15.96
CA LEU A 369 -1.23 -7.27 15.93
C LEU A 369 -0.18 -6.49 15.14
N THR A 370 -0.59 -5.89 14.01
CA THR A 370 0.35 -5.27 13.07
C THR A 370 0.45 -3.77 13.23
N ASP A 371 -0.57 -3.06 13.74
CA ASP A 371 -0.55 -1.59 13.86
C ASP A 371 -0.69 -1.13 15.33
N PRO A 372 0.43 -0.85 16.03
CA PRO A 372 0.41 -0.37 17.41
C PRO A 372 -0.28 0.98 17.59
N ALA A 373 -0.22 1.86 16.58
CA ALA A 373 -0.82 3.20 16.65
C ALA A 373 -2.34 3.10 16.63
N LEU A 374 -2.88 2.27 15.73
CA LEU A 374 -4.29 1.97 15.69
C LEU A 374 -4.75 1.23 16.96
N ALA A 375 -3.94 0.31 17.48
CA ALA A 375 -4.22 -0.37 18.75
C ALA A 375 -4.38 0.63 19.91
N ALA A 376 -3.44 1.59 20.01
CA ALA A 376 -3.50 2.67 20.99
C ALA A 376 -4.75 3.54 20.78
N TRP A 377 -5.09 3.86 19.54
CA TRP A 377 -6.29 4.63 19.22
C TRP A 377 -7.57 3.93 19.67
N LEU A 378 -7.76 2.67 19.29
CA LEU A 378 -8.96 1.90 19.62
C LEU A 378 -9.12 1.66 21.12
N SER A 379 -8.02 1.45 21.84
CA SER A 379 -8.04 1.18 23.29
C SER A 379 -8.30 2.41 24.18
N ARG A 380 -8.33 3.64 23.63
CA ARG A 380 -8.38 4.88 24.42
C ARG A 380 -9.57 5.01 25.38
N ALA A 381 -10.70 4.38 25.04
CA ALA A 381 -11.96 4.49 25.78
C ALA A 381 -12.11 3.39 26.86
N GLY A 382 -11.01 3.03 27.53
CA GLY A 382 -11.02 1.99 28.59
C GLY A 382 -10.76 0.57 28.10
N GLY A 383 -10.33 0.43 26.84
CA GLY A 383 -9.94 -0.83 26.23
C GLY A 383 -8.52 -1.27 26.58
N ARG A 384 -8.06 -2.38 25.98
CA ARG A 384 -6.68 -2.87 26.09
C ARG A 384 -6.21 -3.53 24.81
N ILE A 385 -4.89 -3.62 24.66
CA ILE A 385 -4.22 -4.39 23.62
C ILE A 385 -3.87 -5.76 24.20
N ILE A 386 -4.31 -6.84 23.57
CA ILE A 386 -4.07 -8.22 24.00
C ILE A 386 -3.39 -8.97 22.85
N ASP A 387 -2.06 -9.00 22.91
CA ASP A 387 -1.21 -9.69 21.96
C ASP A 387 -1.05 -11.17 22.36
N LEU A 388 -1.70 -12.07 21.62
CA LEU A 388 -1.66 -13.52 21.87
C LEU A 388 -0.35 -14.19 21.42
N SER A 389 0.55 -13.46 20.75
CA SER A 389 1.92 -13.94 20.53
C SER A 389 2.77 -13.86 21.82
N ARG A 390 2.36 -13.01 22.77
CA ARG A 390 3.06 -12.75 24.03
C ARG A 390 2.38 -13.34 25.26
N HIS A 391 1.08 -13.64 25.16
CA HIS A 391 0.27 -14.13 26.28
C HIS A 391 -0.38 -15.46 25.94
N ASN A 392 -0.40 -16.37 26.90
CA ASN A 392 -1.26 -17.56 26.80
C ASN A 392 -2.74 -17.22 27.08
N ALA A 393 -3.63 -18.17 26.81
CA ALA A 393 -5.08 -17.96 26.96
C ALA A 393 -5.51 -17.55 28.38
N LEU A 394 -4.81 -18.03 29.43
CA LEU A 394 -5.15 -17.72 30.82
C LEU A 394 -4.72 -16.29 31.20
N GLU A 395 -3.53 -15.88 30.79
CA GLU A 395 -3.04 -14.51 30.95
C GLU A 395 -3.92 -13.52 30.17
N ALA A 396 -4.26 -13.84 28.92
CA ALA A 396 -5.15 -13.04 28.10
C ALA A 396 -6.55 -12.93 28.71
N LEU A 397 -7.08 -14.02 29.26
CA LEU A 397 -8.35 -14.00 29.98
C LEU A 397 -8.28 -13.08 31.21
N GLN A 398 -7.20 -13.16 32.00
CA GLN A 398 -7.00 -12.25 33.13
C GLN A 398 -6.97 -10.78 32.67
N LEU A 399 -6.35 -10.49 31.53
CA LEU A 399 -6.37 -9.15 30.95
C LEU A 399 -7.78 -8.72 30.51
N LEU A 400 -8.62 -9.65 30.03
CA LEU A 400 -10.01 -9.37 29.68
C LEU A 400 -10.93 -9.23 30.89
N THR A 401 -10.62 -9.82 32.03
CA THR A 401 -11.52 -9.80 33.21
C THR A 401 -11.11 -8.82 34.30
N THR A 402 -10.05 -8.03 34.10
CA THR A 402 -9.55 -7.07 35.10
C THR A 402 -9.46 -5.63 34.60
N LEU A 403 -9.67 -4.66 35.48
CA LEU A 403 -9.42 -3.24 35.22
C LEU A 403 -7.93 -2.93 35.28
N PRO A 404 -7.40 -2.01 34.43
CA PRO A 404 -5.98 -1.72 34.39
C PRO A 404 -5.54 -1.02 35.66
N ALA A 405 -4.40 -1.47 36.20
CA ALA A 405 -3.79 -0.89 37.38
C ALA A 405 -3.53 0.62 37.19
N LEU A 406 -3.13 1.00 35.98
CA LEU A 406 -2.94 2.37 35.53
C LEU A 406 -3.60 2.58 34.16
N GLN A 407 -4.18 3.74 33.93
CA GLN A 407 -4.73 4.13 32.62
C GLN A 407 -4.48 5.62 32.35
N LEU A 408 -4.08 5.97 31.13
CA LEU A 408 -3.99 7.37 30.71
C LEU A 408 -5.38 7.98 30.62
N SER A 409 -5.55 9.16 31.22
CA SER A 409 -6.80 9.93 31.23
C SER A 409 -6.64 11.22 30.43
N LEU A 410 -6.33 11.08 29.14
CA LEU A 410 -6.19 12.21 28.21
C LEU A 410 -7.57 12.71 27.75
N THR A 411 -7.77 14.01 27.76
CA THR A 411 -8.97 14.70 27.28
C THR A 411 -8.71 15.37 25.93
N PRO A 412 -9.75 15.86 25.22
CA PRO A 412 -9.55 16.65 24.00
C PRO A 412 -8.72 17.93 24.20
N GLY A 413 -8.48 18.39 25.44
CA GLY A 413 -7.56 19.50 25.73
C GLY A 413 -6.07 19.09 25.77
N ASP A 414 -5.78 17.79 25.82
CA ASP A 414 -4.43 17.23 25.98
C ASP A 414 -3.76 16.90 24.63
N LEU A 415 -4.05 17.67 23.57
CA LEU A 415 -3.64 17.38 22.18
C LEU A 415 -2.13 17.30 21.96
N SER A 416 -1.33 17.81 22.90
CA SER A 416 0.13 17.74 22.87
C SER A 416 0.71 16.42 23.39
N TRP A 417 -0.11 15.53 23.96
CA TRP A 417 0.32 14.23 24.47
C TRP A 417 0.10 13.11 23.45
N PHE A 418 1.18 12.41 23.12
CA PHE A 418 1.21 11.25 22.24
C PHE A 418 1.74 10.05 23.01
N SER A 419 1.08 8.90 22.99
CA SER A 419 1.44 7.77 23.87
C SER A 419 1.64 6.47 23.12
N GLN A 420 2.45 5.57 23.70
CA GLN A 420 2.60 4.20 23.21
C GLN A 420 1.29 3.42 23.31
N SER A 421 0.56 3.62 24.41
CA SER A 421 -0.74 3.00 24.72
C SER A 421 -1.40 3.73 25.88
N HIS A 422 -2.73 3.60 26.01
CA HIS A 422 -3.49 4.12 27.14
C HIS A 422 -3.40 3.25 28.40
N THR A 423 -2.83 2.05 28.31
CA THR A 423 -2.58 1.15 29.45
C THR A 423 -1.12 0.68 29.44
N PRO A 424 -0.53 0.30 30.59
CA PRO A 424 0.87 -0.11 30.64
C PRO A 424 1.20 -1.18 29.61
N GLN A 425 2.29 -0.96 28.88
CA GLN A 425 2.90 -1.93 27.97
C GLN A 425 4.32 -2.20 28.46
N GLN A 426 4.73 -3.47 28.50
CA GLN A 426 6.07 -3.86 28.96
C GLN A 426 6.44 -3.24 30.33
N GLY A 427 5.48 -3.25 31.26
CA GLY A 427 5.68 -2.79 32.64
C GLY A 427 5.61 -1.28 32.89
N ALA A 428 5.32 -0.44 31.88
CA ALA A 428 5.21 1.01 32.07
C ALA A 428 4.19 1.70 31.16
N LEU A 429 3.73 2.88 31.58
CA LEU A 429 3.05 3.85 30.72
C LEU A 429 4.08 4.82 30.15
N ARG A 430 4.03 5.05 28.83
CA ARG A 430 4.97 5.94 28.13
C ARG A 430 4.22 6.92 27.25
N ALA A 431 4.59 8.19 27.37
CA ALA A 431 4.02 9.27 26.58
C ALA A 431 5.05 10.35 26.28
N CYS A 432 4.80 11.09 25.20
CA CYS A 432 5.56 12.22 24.75
C CYS A 432 4.67 13.47 24.75
N TYR A 433 5.14 14.52 25.37
CA TYR A 433 4.56 15.85 25.25
C TYR A 433 5.35 16.66 24.22
N ILE A 434 4.64 17.27 23.27
CA ILE A 434 5.23 18.08 22.19
C ILE A 434 4.63 19.48 22.22
N ALA A 435 5.51 20.48 22.38
CA ALA A 435 5.14 21.89 22.31
C ALA A 435 5.80 22.54 21.07
N PRO A 436 5.03 23.02 20.09
CA PRO A 436 5.56 23.58 18.83
C PRO A 436 6.31 24.91 19.01
N SER A 437 6.24 25.52 20.19
CA SER A 437 6.95 26.74 20.56
C SER A 437 7.36 26.68 22.03
N ALA A 438 7.99 27.74 22.55
CA ALA A 438 8.37 27.85 23.96
C ALA A 438 7.14 27.67 24.86
N GLY A 439 6.99 26.45 25.36
CA GLY A 439 5.87 26.02 26.20
C GLY A 439 6.06 26.41 27.67
N PRO A 440 5.10 26.02 28.53
CA PRO A 440 5.25 26.17 29.97
C PRO A 440 6.49 25.41 30.47
N ALA A 441 7.02 25.81 31.62
CA ALA A 441 8.12 25.10 32.26
C ALA A 441 7.77 23.61 32.42
N ALA A 442 8.75 22.71 32.27
CA ALA A 442 8.53 21.26 32.31
C ALA A 442 7.70 20.82 33.53
N SER A 443 7.97 21.37 34.71
CA SER A 443 7.25 21.03 35.95
C SER A 443 5.75 21.39 35.96
N ALA A 444 5.30 22.29 35.07
CA ALA A 444 3.89 22.63 34.91
C ALA A 444 3.16 21.71 33.91
N ILE A 445 3.90 20.91 33.15
CA ILE A 445 3.35 19.92 32.23
C ILE A 445 3.16 18.61 33.01
N THR A 446 1.94 18.10 33.02
CA THR A 446 1.58 16.89 33.77
C THR A 446 0.86 15.88 32.90
N LEU A 447 1.13 14.59 33.12
CA LEU A 447 0.44 13.48 32.49
C LEU A 447 -0.64 12.95 33.45
N PRO A 448 -1.93 13.03 33.09
CA PRO A 448 -3.02 12.50 33.90
C PRO A 448 -3.10 10.97 33.81
N VAL A 449 -2.91 10.28 34.94
CA VAL A 449 -2.96 8.82 35.06
C VAL A 449 -4.00 8.42 36.10
N LEU A 450 -5.00 7.66 35.69
CA LEU A 450 -5.99 7.03 36.57
C LEU A 450 -5.40 5.76 37.18
N TYR A 451 -5.46 5.64 38.50
CA TYR A 451 -5.04 4.44 39.24
C TYR A 451 -6.27 3.61 39.60
N ALA A 452 -6.15 2.28 39.52
CA ALA A 452 -7.19 1.38 40.00
C ALA A 452 -7.42 1.52 41.52
N GLY A 453 -8.68 1.37 41.93
CA GLY A 453 -9.10 1.45 43.32
C GLY A 453 -9.25 2.88 43.84
N ASP A 454 -8.88 3.11 45.11
CA ASP A 454 -9.18 4.38 45.79
C ASP A 454 -8.12 5.47 45.53
N ALA A 455 -7.09 5.16 44.73
CA ALA A 455 -5.97 6.04 44.44
C ALA A 455 -6.30 7.18 43.44
N GLY A 456 -7.40 7.04 42.69
CA GLY A 456 -7.95 8.09 41.83
C GLY A 456 -7.02 8.58 40.70
N LEU A 457 -7.35 9.76 40.16
CA LEU A 457 -6.55 10.43 39.13
C LEU A 457 -5.33 11.11 39.76
N LYS A 458 -4.13 10.82 39.23
CA LYS A 458 -2.87 11.46 39.63
C LYS A 458 -2.23 12.19 38.45
N GLN A 459 -1.58 13.31 38.75
CA GLN A 459 -0.85 14.12 37.79
C GLN A 459 0.65 13.86 37.92
N HIS A 460 1.26 13.27 36.89
CA HIS A 460 2.69 13.00 36.83
C HIS A 460 3.41 14.17 36.15
N ALA A 461 4.06 15.04 36.92
CA ALA A 461 4.77 16.20 36.40
C ALA A 461 6.07 15.82 35.67
N LEU A 462 6.35 16.45 34.54
CA LEU A 462 7.64 16.30 33.88
C LEU A 462 8.74 16.89 34.75
N LYS A 463 9.77 16.09 35.01
CA LYS A 463 11.02 16.57 35.62
C LYS A 463 11.96 17.04 34.51
N GLN A 464 12.87 17.96 34.81
CA GLN A 464 13.94 18.32 33.89
C GLN A 464 14.75 17.06 33.57
N GLY A 465 14.55 16.54 32.35
CA GLY A 465 15.08 15.26 31.91
C GLY A 465 16.45 15.41 31.25
N ARG A 466 17.15 14.30 31.11
CA ARG A 466 18.37 14.23 30.27
C ARG A 466 18.00 14.36 28.78
N SER A 467 18.86 14.96 27.98
CA SER A 467 18.68 14.96 26.51
C SER A 467 19.00 13.59 25.93
N SER A 468 18.23 13.19 24.93
CA SER A 468 18.46 11.95 24.18
C SER A 468 17.84 12.07 22.79
N GLU A 469 18.65 11.84 21.76
CA GLU A 469 18.19 11.78 20.37
C GLU A 469 17.22 10.60 20.16
N LEU A 470 17.38 9.52 20.93
CA LEU A 470 16.48 8.37 20.86
C LEU A 470 15.11 8.65 21.45
N ALA A 471 15.05 9.37 22.58
CA ALA A 471 13.78 9.86 23.11
C ALA A 471 13.06 10.75 22.08
N THR A 472 13.82 11.61 21.41
CA THR A 472 13.32 12.50 20.35
C THR A 472 12.73 11.71 19.18
N PHE A 473 13.44 10.69 18.69
CA PHE A 473 12.96 9.81 17.62
C PHE A 473 11.65 9.11 18.00
N TRP A 474 11.53 8.58 19.22
CA TRP A 474 10.30 7.95 19.69
C TRP A 474 9.14 8.94 19.78
N CYS A 475 9.38 10.17 20.28
CA CYS A 475 8.35 11.21 20.30
C CYS A 475 7.90 11.63 18.91
N ALA A 476 8.83 11.83 17.97
CA ALA A 476 8.49 12.12 16.58
C ALA A 476 7.71 10.97 15.93
N SER A 477 8.09 9.72 16.22
CA SER A 477 7.40 8.53 15.71
C SER A 477 5.96 8.43 16.22
N TRP A 478 5.72 8.59 17.52
CA TRP A 478 4.35 8.56 18.09
C TRP A 478 3.50 9.76 17.64
N TRP A 479 4.11 10.92 17.45
CA TRP A 479 3.42 12.07 16.86
C TRP A 479 2.97 11.75 15.43
N ALA A 480 3.88 11.30 14.56
CA ALA A 480 3.53 10.92 13.19
C ALA A 480 2.49 9.80 13.15
N GLU A 481 2.61 8.79 14.02
CA GLU A 481 1.65 7.68 14.11
C GLU A 481 0.24 8.15 14.50
N SER A 482 0.13 9.09 15.44
CA SER A 482 -1.16 9.65 15.82
C SER A 482 -1.84 10.42 14.67
N LEU A 483 -1.05 11.14 13.87
CA LEU A 483 -1.53 11.88 12.71
C LEU A 483 -1.86 10.96 11.53
N ALA A 484 -1.16 9.84 11.39
CA ALA A 484 -1.37 8.87 10.32
C ALA A 484 -2.78 8.27 10.34
N LEU A 485 -3.40 8.16 11.52
CA LEU A 485 -4.80 7.77 11.68
C LEU A 485 -5.78 8.77 11.05
N GLN A 486 -5.34 9.99 10.75
CA GLN A 486 -6.10 10.95 9.95
C GLN A 486 -5.24 11.44 8.79
N GLY A 487 -4.46 10.52 8.19
CA GLY A 487 -3.39 10.87 7.25
C GLY A 487 -3.85 11.70 6.06
N ALA A 488 -5.07 11.50 5.56
CA ALA A 488 -5.63 12.33 4.49
C ALA A 488 -5.74 13.82 4.87
N LYS A 489 -6.04 14.13 6.13
CA LYS A 489 -6.13 15.50 6.66
C LYS A 489 -4.75 16.07 7.03
N HIS A 490 -3.83 15.22 7.46
CA HIS A 490 -2.50 15.61 7.97
C HIS A 490 -1.35 15.26 7.02
N SER A 491 -1.63 15.08 5.73
CA SER A 491 -0.64 14.61 4.74
C SER A 491 0.61 15.50 4.66
N THR A 492 0.41 16.82 4.62
CA THR A 492 1.50 17.82 4.62
C THR A 492 2.30 17.78 5.91
N GLU A 493 1.64 17.69 7.07
CA GLU A 493 2.28 17.65 8.38
C GLU A 493 3.10 16.36 8.54
N LEU A 494 2.55 15.21 8.11
CA LEU A 494 3.25 13.92 8.09
C LEU A 494 4.50 13.94 7.20
N ALA A 495 4.39 14.52 6.01
CA ALA A 495 5.54 14.67 5.12
C ALA A 495 6.62 15.57 5.76
N GLN A 496 6.24 16.69 6.39
CA GLN A 496 7.16 17.60 7.08
C GLN A 496 7.83 16.94 8.29
N LEU A 497 7.09 16.19 9.10
CA LEU A 497 7.64 15.40 10.21
C LEU A 497 8.63 14.36 9.72
N GLY A 498 8.26 13.65 8.65
CA GLY A 498 9.14 12.73 7.95
C GLY A 498 10.46 13.37 7.54
N SER A 499 10.38 14.52 6.86
CA SER A 499 11.54 15.29 6.42
C SER A 499 12.40 15.81 7.57
N ARG A 500 11.78 16.31 8.65
CA ARG A 500 12.49 16.91 9.78
C ARG A 500 13.24 15.89 10.63
N PHE A 501 12.63 14.74 10.89
CA PHE A 501 13.17 13.74 11.82
C PHE A 501 13.77 12.51 11.11
N GLY A 502 13.77 12.48 9.78
CA GLY A 502 14.31 11.36 9.01
C GLY A 502 13.50 10.08 9.18
N ILE A 503 12.17 10.19 9.37
CA ILE A 503 11.29 9.04 9.62
C ILE A 503 10.44 8.71 8.38
N ALA A 504 10.35 7.42 8.07
CA ALA A 504 9.39 6.92 7.10
C ALA A 504 7.98 6.92 7.74
N THR A 505 7.08 7.72 7.18
CA THR A 505 5.67 7.81 7.60
C THR A 505 4.77 7.19 6.53
N THR A 506 3.46 7.29 6.69
CA THR A 506 2.53 6.94 5.60
C THR A 506 2.60 7.92 4.42
N HIS A 507 3.25 9.08 4.57
CA HIS A 507 3.36 10.15 3.57
C HIS A 507 4.81 10.60 3.27
N SER A 508 5.80 9.93 3.85
CA SER A 508 7.22 10.12 3.56
C SER A 508 7.92 8.78 3.43
N SER A 509 8.85 8.69 2.48
CA SER A 509 9.71 7.54 2.28
C SER A 509 11.16 7.94 2.47
N LEU A 510 12.03 6.96 2.70
CA LEU A 510 13.47 7.16 2.81
C LEU A 510 14.09 6.72 1.48
N LEU A 511 14.76 7.62 0.77
CA LEU A 511 15.28 7.39 -0.58
C LEU A 511 16.80 7.57 -0.60
N VAL A 512 17.51 6.66 -1.27
CA VAL A 512 18.93 6.83 -1.61
C VAL A 512 19.05 6.98 -3.12
N LEU A 513 19.69 8.06 -3.55
CA LEU A 513 20.13 8.25 -4.94
C LEU A 513 21.66 8.14 -5.03
N GLU A 514 22.15 7.54 -6.11
CA GLU A 514 23.57 7.29 -6.30
C GLU A 514 24.32 8.47 -6.95
N SER A 515 23.69 9.20 -7.88
CA SER A 515 24.37 10.26 -8.63
C SER A 515 23.97 11.66 -8.18
N GLU A 516 24.91 12.61 -8.30
CA GLU A 516 24.66 14.05 -8.11
C GLU A 516 23.53 14.56 -9.03
N GLN A 517 23.51 14.06 -10.26
CA GLN A 517 22.55 14.48 -11.28
C GLN A 517 21.11 14.06 -10.95
N ASP A 518 20.93 12.95 -10.23
CA ASP A 518 19.60 12.51 -9.79
C ASP A 518 19.05 13.38 -8.65
N TYR A 519 19.89 13.70 -7.65
CA TYR A 519 19.50 14.65 -6.60
C TYR A 519 19.05 15.99 -7.19
N LEU A 520 19.83 16.49 -8.15
CA LEU A 520 19.56 17.74 -8.87
C LEU A 520 18.26 17.71 -9.68
N ARG A 521 18.09 16.69 -10.53
CA ARG A 521 16.91 16.53 -11.38
C ARG A 521 15.62 16.52 -10.57
N HIS A 522 15.66 15.83 -9.45
CA HIS A 522 14.50 15.58 -8.59
C HIS A 522 14.29 16.61 -7.50
N ALA A 523 15.17 17.63 -7.44
CA ALA A 523 15.19 18.64 -6.39
C ALA A 523 15.20 18.02 -4.98
N ILE A 524 15.94 16.94 -4.82
CA ILE A 524 16.14 16.26 -3.54
C ILE A 524 17.52 16.67 -3.01
N MET A 525 17.56 17.11 -1.76
CA MET A 525 18.82 17.43 -1.11
C MET A 525 19.53 16.14 -0.65
N PRO A 526 20.84 15.99 -0.93
CA PRO A 526 21.65 14.90 -0.37
C PRO A 526 21.66 14.90 1.16
N PRO A 527 22.02 13.75 1.79
CA PRO A 527 22.11 13.64 3.25
C PRO A 527 23.04 14.68 3.85
N GLU A 528 22.75 15.14 5.07
CA GLU A 528 23.61 16.11 5.77
C GLU A 528 25.02 15.56 6.01
N ALA A 529 25.14 14.23 6.16
CA ALA A 529 26.42 13.54 6.29
C ALA A 529 27.31 13.64 5.04
N ASP A 530 26.76 13.93 3.85
CA ASP A 530 27.48 14.11 2.59
C ASP A 530 27.51 15.60 2.19
N ALA A 531 28.12 16.42 3.05
CA ALA A 531 28.21 17.87 2.87
C ALA A 531 28.81 18.31 1.51
N PRO A 532 29.85 17.64 0.95
CA PRO A 532 30.39 18.00 -0.36
C PRO A 532 29.37 17.83 -1.49
N LEU A 533 28.65 16.70 -1.53
CA LEU A 533 27.61 16.48 -2.53
C LEU A 533 26.46 17.48 -2.36
N ARG A 534 26.05 17.75 -1.12
CA ARG A 534 25.01 18.74 -0.79
C ARG A 534 25.35 20.13 -1.34
N GLN A 535 26.60 20.57 -1.17
CA GLN A 535 27.05 21.88 -1.66
C GLN A 535 27.01 21.98 -3.19
N LYS A 536 27.43 20.92 -3.90
CA LYS A 536 27.35 20.88 -5.37
C LYS A 536 25.91 20.95 -5.87
N VAL A 537 25.00 20.21 -5.23
CA VAL A 537 23.57 20.24 -5.57
C VAL A 537 22.99 21.65 -5.40
N LEU A 538 23.32 22.35 -4.29
CA LEU A 538 22.88 23.73 -4.07
C LEU A 538 23.35 24.69 -5.17
N GLN A 539 24.59 24.54 -5.65
CA GLN A 539 25.15 25.41 -6.69
C GLN A 539 24.47 25.25 -8.06
N GLN A 540 23.94 24.07 -8.37
CA GLN A 540 23.33 23.77 -9.68
C GLN A 540 21.79 23.80 -9.66
N ALA A 541 21.16 23.78 -8.48
CA ALA A 541 19.70 23.74 -8.34
C ALA A 541 19.00 24.96 -8.97
N GLU A 542 19.58 26.16 -8.88
CA GLU A 542 19.00 27.38 -9.48
C GLU A 542 18.90 27.29 -11.01
N LEU A 543 19.93 26.75 -11.66
CA LEU A 543 19.95 26.57 -13.11
C LEU A 543 18.85 25.59 -13.56
N LEU A 544 18.66 24.50 -12.82
CA LEU A 544 17.61 23.52 -13.11
C LEU A 544 16.20 24.07 -12.84
N ALA A 545 16.03 24.89 -11.81
CA ALA A 545 14.75 25.56 -11.56
C ALA A 545 14.37 26.48 -12.73
N GLN A 546 15.33 27.22 -13.29
CA GLN A 546 15.12 28.03 -14.49
C GLN A 546 14.76 27.17 -15.71
N GLN A 547 15.43 26.02 -15.89
CA GLN A 547 15.10 25.08 -16.97
C GLN A 547 13.68 24.50 -16.83
N LYS A 548 13.25 24.12 -15.62
CA LYS A 548 11.88 23.64 -15.36
C LYS A 548 10.83 24.72 -15.64
N ALA A 549 11.10 25.97 -15.24
CA ALA A 549 10.22 27.09 -15.56
C ALA A 549 10.10 27.30 -17.09
N ALA A 550 11.23 27.20 -17.81
CA ALA A 550 11.23 27.27 -19.28
C ALA A 550 10.45 26.10 -19.93
N GLN A 551 10.57 24.88 -19.39
CA GLN A 551 9.78 23.73 -19.83
C GLN A 551 8.28 23.93 -19.64
N ALA A 552 7.85 24.50 -18.51
CA ALA A 552 6.44 24.81 -18.26
C ALA A 552 5.88 25.82 -19.29
N ILE A 553 6.67 26.85 -19.62
CA ILE A 553 6.34 27.82 -20.67
C ILE A 553 6.26 27.12 -22.04
N SER A 554 7.21 26.25 -22.36
CA SER A 554 7.22 25.49 -23.61
C SER A 554 6.02 24.54 -23.73
N ASN A 555 5.62 23.88 -22.64
CA ASN A 555 4.43 23.02 -22.59
C ASN A 555 3.17 23.82 -22.92
N ARG A 556 2.97 24.96 -22.23
CA ARG A 556 1.85 25.87 -22.49
C ARG A 556 1.79 26.27 -23.96
N ALA A 557 2.92 26.69 -24.55
CA ALA A 557 3.00 27.07 -25.94
C ALA A 557 2.67 25.89 -26.90
N ALA A 558 3.10 24.67 -26.58
CA ALA A 558 2.78 23.48 -27.37
C ALA A 558 1.28 23.13 -27.32
N ILE A 559 0.65 23.24 -26.15
CA ILE A 559 -0.81 23.05 -26.01
C ILE A 559 -1.59 24.13 -26.77
N GLU A 560 -1.18 25.39 -26.66
CA GLU A 560 -1.80 26.50 -27.42
C GLU A 560 -1.70 26.29 -28.93
N ALA A 561 -0.52 25.90 -29.43
CA ALA A 561 -0.31 25.60 -30.85
C ALA A 561 -1.15 24.40 -31.32
N GLY A 562 -1.15 23.29 -30.57
CA GLY A 562 -1.96 22.12 -30.89
C GLY A 562 -3.46 22.40 -30.88
N TRP A 563 -3.93 23.24 -29.96
CA TRP A 563 -5.33 23.67 -29.91
C TRP A 563 -5.69 24.63 -31.04
N GLN A 564 -4.75 25.50 -31.46
CA GLN A 564 -4.89 26.35 -32.65
C GLN A 564 -5.05 25.50 -33.92
N GLU A 565 -4.22 24.48 -34.12
CA GLU A 565 -4.38 23.53 -35.23
C GLU A 565 -5.73 22.80 -35.17
N ARG A 566 -6.23 22.48 -33.96
CA ARG A 566 -7.56 21.87 -33.77
C ARG A 566 -8.68 22.86 -34.12
N LEU A 567 -8.54 24.14 -33.80
CA LEU A 567 -9.50 25.17 -34.20
C LEU A 567 -9.55 25.33 -35.72
N GLU A 568 -8.40 25.37 -36.40
CA GLU A 568 -8.33 25.48 -37.87
C GLU A 568 -8.96 24.28 -38.56
N TRP A 569 -8.65 23.06 -38.08
CA TRP A 569 -9.35 21.84 -38.50
C TRP A 569 -10.85 21.95 -38.26
N TRP A 570 -11.26 22.39 -37.06
CA TRP A 570 -12.66 22.48 -36.68
C TRP A 570 -13.42 23.45 -37.59
N GLN A 571 -12.85 24.61 -37.95
CA GLN A 571 -13.49 25.60 -38.82
C GLN A 571 -13.61 25.16 -40.29
N ARG A 572 -12.80 24.20 -40.72
CA ARG A 572 -12.79 23.73 -42.11
C ARG A 572 -14.02 22.88 -42.45
N SER A 573 -14.56 23.09 -43.65
CA SER A 573 -15.57 22.22 -44.27
C SER A 573 -14.89 21.08 -45.01
N PHE A 574 -15.31 19.84 -44.71
CA PHE A 574 -14.76 18.64 -45.34
C PHE A 574 -15.80 17.97 -46.26
N PRO A 575 -15.38 17.39 -47.40
CA PRO A 575 -16.28 16.68 -48.30
C PRO A 575 -16.93 15.45 -47.63
N LYS A 576 -18.11 15.04 -48.11
CA LYS A 576 -18.87 13.88 -47.59
C LYS A 576 -19.19 12.83 -48.68
N ASP A 577 -18.75 13.08 -49.89
CA ASP A 577 -18.75 12.15 -51.01
C ASP A 577 -17.62 11.11 -50.87
N LYS A 578 -17.54 10.19 -51.84
CA LYS A 578 -16.42 9.25 -51.91
C LYS A 578 -15.23 9.94 -52.59
N PRO A 579 -14.01 9.85 -52.05
CA PRO A 579 -12.84 10.41 -52.71
C PRO A 579 -12.68 9.79 -54.11
N GLN A 580 -12.41 10.63 -55.12
CA GLN A 580 -12.12 10.13 -56.47
C GLN A 580 -10.77 9.38 -56.45
N PRO A 581 -10.67 8.22 -57.13
CA PRO A 581 -9.42 7.47 -57.17
C PRO A 581 -8.35 8.29 -57.91
N VAL A 582 -7.39 8.82 -57.16
CA VAL A 582 -6.25 9.54 -57.73
C VAL A 582 -5.28 8.52 -58.34
N LYS A 583 -4.83 8.77 -59.59
CA LYS A 583 -4.00 7.85 -60.39
C LYS A 583 -2.62 7.49 -59.81
N ASN A 584 -2.20 8.08 -58.69
CA ASN A 584 -0.97 7.75 -57.96
C ASN A 584 -1.22 7.20 -56.52
N SER A 585 -2.46 6.82 -56.21
CA SER A 585 -2.85 6.33 -54.87
C SER A 585 -2.10 5.07 -54.43
N ALA A 586 -1.75 4.16 -55.35
CA ALA A 586 -0.98 2.96 -55.01
C ALA A 586 0.44 3.29 -54.52
N GLU A 587 1.06 4.35 -55.03
CA GLU A 587 2.42 4.75 -54.69
C GLU A 587 2.46 5.54 -53.37
N GLN A 588 1.43 6.36 -53.10
CA GLN A 588 1.26 7.06 -51.83
C GLN A 588 0.79 6.13 -50.70
N ALA A 589 -0.09 5.17 -50.99
CA ALA A 589 -0.47 4.11 -50.05
C ALA A 589 0.72 3.18 -49.76
N ALA A 590 1.49 2.80 -50.79
CA ALA A 590 2.72 2.03 -50.57
C ALA A 590 3.80 2.85 -49.83
N ALA A 591 3.86 4.17 -50.01
CA ALA A 591 4.79 5.04 -49.28
C ALA A 591 4.36 5.27 -47.82
N SER A 592 3.05 5.40 -47.55
CA SER A 592 2.53 5.45 -46.18
C SER A 592 2.67 4.10 -45.47
N GLU A 593 2.43 2.98 -46.16
CA GLU A 593 2.69 1.64 -45.67
C GLU A 593 4.18 1.39 -45.42
N ARG A 594 5.09 1.82 -46.30
CA ARG A 594 6.53 1.74 -46.08
C ARG A 594 6.99 2.61 -44.91
N ARG A 595 6.44 3.82 -44.76
CA ARG A 595 6.69 4.68 -43.58
C ARG A 595 6.18 4.03 -42.30
N ALA A 596 4.95 3.50 -42.33
CA ALA A 596 4.37 2.77 -41.23
C ALA A 596 5.20 1.52 -40.90
N MET A 597 5.73 0.81 -41.88
CA MET A 597 6.56 -0.38 -41.70
C MET A 597 7.96 -0.06 -41.17
N ALA A 598 8.58 1.03 -41.62
CA ALA A 598 9.86 1.52 -41.08
C ALA A 598 9.73 2.07 -39.66
N GLN A 599 8.59 2.71 -39.35
CA GLN A 599 8.28 3.14 -37.99
C GLN A 599 7.87 1.97 -37.10
N ARG A 600 7.19 0.94 -37.62
CA ARG A 600 6.96 -0.35 -36.94
C ARG A 600 8.27 -1.01 -36.54
N SER A 601 9.27 -1.06 -37.42
CA SER A 601 10.57 -1.60 -37.02
C SER A 601 11.25 -0.76 -35.93
N ALA A 602 11.01 0.55 -35.90
CA ALA A 602 11.57 1.44 -34.87
C ALA A 602 10.81 1.37 -33.53
N SER A 603 9.48 1.21 -33.54
CA SER A 603 8.67 0.98 -32.34
C SER A 603 8.90 -0.43 -31.79
N GLU A 604 8.96 -1.46 -32.65
CA GLU A 604 9.34 -2.82 -32.29
C GLU A 604 10.77 -2.88 -31.72
N GLN A 605 11.75 -2.15 -32.29
CA GLN A 605 13.10 -2.05 -31.73
C GLN A 605 13.15 -1.26 -30.40
N ARG A 606 12.38 -0.17 -30.27
CA ARG A 606 12.27 0.57 -29.00
C ARG A 606 11.57 -0.26 -27.94
N MET A 607 10.57 -1.06 -28.30
CA MET A 607 9.92 -2.05 -27.44
C MET A 607 10.83 -3.25 -27.18
N GLU A 608 11.71 -3.66 -28.08
CA GLU A 608 12.71 -4.69 -27.81
C GLU A 608 13.69 -4.17 -26.76
N VAL A 609 14.10 -2.90 -26.84
CA VAL A 609 15.01 -2.27 -25.89
C VAL A 609 14.30 -1.96 -24.56
N ALA A 610 13.10 -1.39 -24.58
CA ALA A 610 12.27 -1.05 -23.42
C ALA A 610 11.69 -2.31 -22.74
N SER A 611 11.21 -3.27 -23.53
CA SER A 611 10.81 -4.57 -22.99
C SER A 611 12.00 -5.43 -22.64
N ALA A 612 13.23 -5.29 -23.18
CA ALA A 612 14.40 -5.97 -22.62
C ALA A 612 14.81 -5.37 -21.25
N THR A 613 14.65 -4.06 -21.08
CA THR A 613 14.85 -3.39 -19.78
C THR A 613 13.74 -3.72 -18.77
N GLN A 614 12.51 -3.88 -19.23
CA GLN A 614 11.36 -4.28 -18.42
C GLN A 614 11.24 -5.82 -18.27
N SER A 615 11.80 -6.63 -19.18
CA SER A 615 11.98 -8.09 -19.05
C SER A 615 13.05 -8.40 -18.02
N ALA A 616 14.12 -7.61 -17.97
CA ALA A 616 15.03 -7.64 -16.83
C ALA A 616 14.34 -7.19 -15.53
N TYR A 617 13.21 -6.49 -15.61
CA TYR A 617 12.43 -6.01 -14.47
C TYR A 617 11.33 -7.01 -14.02
N GLU A 618 10.77 -7.80 -14.95
CA GLU A 618 9.62 -8.69 -14.69
C GLU A 618 9.88 -10.16 -14.99
N ALA A 619 10.68 -10.52 -16.01
CA ALA A 619 11.11 -11.92 -16.19
C ALA A 619 12.02 -12.37 -15.04
N MET A 620 12.60 -11.41 -14.33
CA MET A 620 13.40 -11.61 -13.14
C MET A 620 12.60 -11.86 -11.87
N ALA A 621 11.30 -11.58 -11.90
CA ALA A 621 10.34 -12.04 -10.90
C ALA A 621 9.69 -13.41 -11.26
N VAL A 622 10.04 -14.04 -12.41
CA VAL A 622 9.33 -15.25 -12.90
C VAL A 622 10.23 -16.41 -13.37
N ALA A 623 11.55 -16.32 -13.43
CA ALA A 623 12.35 -17.41 -14.01
C ALA A 623 12.66 -18.59 -13.04
N ALA A 624 12.04 -19.75 -13.28
CA ALA A 624 12.60 -21.07 -12.97
C ALA A 624 12.92 -21.83 -14.29
N PRO A 625 13.93 -22.73 -14.31
CA PRO A 625 14.36 -23.42 -15.54
C PRO A 625 13.35 -24.47 -16.00
N ALA A 626 13.25 -24.64 -17.32
CA ALA A 626 12.43 -25.66 -17.96
C ALA A 626 12.89 -27.08 -17.58
N ALA A 627 11.95 -27.89 -17.07
CA ALA A 627 12.08 -29.34 -16.97
C ALA A 627 11.34 -30.02 -18.15
N PRO A 628 11.80 -31.19 -18.63
CA PRO A 628 11.32 -31.83 -19.87
C PRO A 628 9.90 -32.40 -19.70
N PRO A 629 9.17 -32.74 -20.80
CA PRO A 629 7.76 -33.10 -20.71
C PRO A 629 7.57 -34.47 -20.05
N PRO A 630 6.53 -34.68 -19.22
CA PRO A 630 6.22 -36.02 -18.73
C PRO A 630 5.50 -36.82 -19.83
N ALA A 631 5.95 -38.06 -19.98
CA ALA A 631 5.26 -39.08 -20.74
C ALA A 631 3.92 -39.46 -20.06
N SER A 632 2.95 -39.81 -20.90
CA SER A 632 1.63 -40.33 -20.57
C SER A 632 1.64 -41.47 -19.54
N GLY A 633 0.73 -41.44 -18.55
CA GLY A 633 0.49 -42.61 -17.69
C GLY A 633 -0.40 -42.36 -16.45
N SER A 634 -1.68 -42.69 -16.60
CA SER A 634 -2.68 -43.10 -15.58
C SER A 634 -2.39 -43.00 -14.06
N ILE A 635 -3.31 -42.33 -13.35
CA ILE A 635 -3.61 -42.48 -11.90
C ILE A 635 -4.24 -43.89 -11.68
N PRO A 636 -3.92 -44.68 -10.62
CA PRO A 636 -4.50 -44.41 -9.30
C PRO A 636 -3.76 -44.83 -7.99
N ASN A 637 -3.96 -43.94 -7.00
CA ASN A 637 -4.29 -44.14 -5.58
C ASN A 637 -3.23 -44.18 -4.45
N THR A 638 -3.60 -43.45 -3.39
CA THR A 638 -3.28 -43.56 -1.95
C THR A 638 -1.86 -43.28 -1.41
N ALA A 639 -1.68 -42.10 -0.80
CA ALA A 639 -1.40 -41.90 0.64
C ALA A 639 -1.03 -40.42 0.92
N ALA A 640 -1.59 -39.84 1.99
CA ALA A 640 -1.17 -38.56 2.58
C ALA A 640 -0.44 -38.82 3.91
N PRO A 641 0.19 -37.83 4.58
CA PRO A 641 1.00 -36.72 4.09
C PRO A 641 2.40 -36.70 4.75
N GLN A 642 3.40 -36.07 4.13
CA GLN A 642 4.53 -35.50 4.86
C GLN A 642 4.59 -34.00 4.58
N ALA A 643 4.43 -33.24 5.66
CA ALA A 643 4.57 -31.81 5.71
C ALA A 643 6.05 -31.44 5.51
N ASP A 644 6.30 -30.54 4.56
CA ASP A 644 7.47 -29.68 4.62
C ASP A 644 7.03 -28.25 4.28
N GLN A 645 7.24 -27.36 5.23
CA GLN A 645 6.85 -25.96 5.18
C GLN A 645 8.03 -25.15 4.64
N SER A 646 7.89 -24.61 3.43
CA SER A 646 8.68 -23.47 2.96
C SER A 646 7.75 -22.49 2.25
N ILE A 647 7.29 -21.48 2.99
CA ILE A 647 6.53 -20.34 2.46
C ILE A 647 7.54 -19.42 1.77
N ALA A 648 7.84 -19.72 0.50
CA ALA A 648 8.49 -18.80 -0.42
C ALA A 648 7.39 -18.22 -1.33
N MET A 649 7.22 -16.89 -1.30
CA MET A 649 6.23 -16.18 -2.11
C MET A 649 6.49 -16.43 -3.60
N GLN A 650 5.60 -17.21 -4.22
CA GLN A 650 5.49 -17.33 -5.67
C GLN A 650 4.21 -16.61 -6.09
N LEU A 651 4.35 -15.44 -6.72
CA LEU A 651 3.33 -14.92 -7.61
C LEU A 651 3.31 -15.83 -8.84
N GLN A 652 2.37 -16.77 -8.90
CA GLN A 652 2.21 -17.60 -10.09
C GLN A 652 1.61 -16.76 -11.22
N ALA A 653 2.41 -16.54 -12.26
CA ALA A 653 1.91 -16.14 -13.58
C ALA A 653 1.09 -17.30 -14.15
N VAL A 654 -0.23 -17.14 -14.17
CA VAL A 654 -1.14 -18.17 -14.68
C VAL A 654 -1.27 -18.00 -16.20
N SER A 655 -0.97 -19.05 -16.98
CA SER A 655 -1.14 -19.05 -18.45
C SER A 655 -2.60 -18.80 -18.86
N MET A 656 -2.85 -18.30 -20.07
CA MET A 656 -4.21 -18.00 -20.57
C MET A 656 -5.15 -19.21 -20.64
N GLU A 657 -4.60 -20.42 -20.60
CA GLU A 657 -5.31 -21.70 -20.60
C GLU A 657 -5.36 -22.34 -19.20
N SER A 658 -5.38 -21.52 -18.14
CA SER A 658 -5.40 -22.03 -16.78
C SER A 658 -6.49 -23.08 -16.58
N PRO A 659 -6.14 -24.26 -16.02
CA PRO A 659 -7.10 -25.32 -15.77
C PRO A 659 -8.33 -24.86 -14.98
N TYR A 660 -8.16 -23.89 -14.05
CA TYR A 660 -9.26 -23.41 -13.22
C TYR A 660 -10.39 -22.74 -14.02
N LEU A 661 -10.11 -22.14 -15.19
CA LEU A 661 -11.14 -21.43 -15.96
C LEU A 661 -12.24 -22.38 -16.46
N ALA A 662 -11.85 -23.59 -16.88
CA ALA A 662 -12.80 -24.61 -17.28
C ALA A 662 -13.70 -25.00 -16.10
N GLU A 663 -13.12 -25.10 -14.90
CA GLU A 663 -13.87 -25.44 -13.69
C GLU A 663 -14.82 -24.35 -13.22
N LEU A 664 -14.43 -23.06 -13.32
CA LEU A 664 -15.33 -21.94 -13.00
C LEU A 664 -16.56 -21.94 -13.91
N LYS A 665 -16.43 -22.36 -15.18
CA LYS A 665 -17.55 -22.46 -16.14
C LYS A 665 -18.54 -23.58 -15.80
N LEU A 666 -18.12 -24.61 -15.05
CA LEU A 666 -19.01 -25.71 -14.65
C LEU A 666 -20.03 -25.28 -13.58
N ALA A 667 -19.76 -24.20 -12.84
CA ALA A 667 -20.68 -23.68 -11.85
C ALA A 667 -21.84 -22.88 -12.50
N SER A 668 -23.06 -23.34 -12.26
CA SER A 668 -24.28 -22.75 -12.81
C SER A 668 -24.97 -21.74 -11.90
N SER A 669 -24.49 -21.55 -10.67
CA SER A 669 -25.01 -20.57 -9.71
C SER A 669 -23.88 -19.86 -8.97
N ALA A 670 -24.14 -18.64 -8.49
CA ALA A 670 -23.14 -17.84 -7.77
C ALA A 670 -22.62 -18.56 -6.52
N GLN A 671 -23.49 -19.25 -5.78
CA GLN A 671 -23.09 -20.01 -4.59
C GLN A 671 -22.18 -21.21 -4.94
N ALA A 672 -22.52 -21.98 -5.99
CA ALA A 672 -21.70 -23.10 -6.44
C ALA A 672 -20.34 -22.61 -6.95
N LEU A 673 -20.34 -21.49 -7.66
CA LEU A 673 -19.12 -20.84 -8.14
C LEU A 673 -18.25 -20.37 -6.96
N TYR A 674 -18.85 -19.78 -5.93
CA TYR A 674 -18.14 -19.32 -4.75
C TYR A 674 -17.50 -20.47 -3.98
N GLN A 675 -18.19 -21.61 -3.81
CA GLN A 675 -17.58 -22.81 -3.23
C GLN A 675 -16.41 -23.31 -4.08
N ARG A 676 -16.58 -23.36 -5.41
CA ARG A 676 -15.49 -23.77 -6.30
C ARG A 676 -14.30 -22.80 -6.25
N TYR A 677 -14.57 -21.51 -6.13
CA TYR A 677 -13.55 -20.49 -5.90
C TYR A 677 -12.74 -20.78 -4.63
N LEU A 678 -13.41 -21.08 -3.50
CA LEU A 678 -12.72 -21.38 -2.24
C LEU A 678 -11.82 -22.62 -2.37
N ASP A 679 -12.28 -23.68 -3.04
CA ASP A 679 -11.48 -24.88 -3.32
C ASP A 679 -10.20 -24.52 -4.12
N LEU A 680 -10.39 -23.78 -5.22
CA LEU A 680 -9.33 -23.40 -6.16
C LEU A 680 -8.34 -22.40 -5.56
N ARG A 681 -8.79 -21.57 -4.61
CA ARG A 681 -7.95 -20.54 -3.99
C ARG A 681 -6.72 -21.13 -3.32
N THR A 682 -6.77 -22.37 -2.82
CA THR A 682 -5.60 -23.05 -2.26
C THR A 682 -4.41 -23.13 -3.23
N ALA A 683 -4.67 -23.23 -4.53
CA ALA A 683 -3.65 -23.28 -5.58
C ALA A 683 -3.37 -21.91 -6.23
N TYR A 684 -4.37 -21.02 -6.29
CA TYR A 684 -4.30 -19.78 -7.08
C TYR A 684 -4.38 -18.48 -6.28
N ALA A 685 -4.31 -18.52 -4.94
CA ALA A 685 -4.46 -17.36 -4.05
C ALA A 685 -3.49 -16.19 -4.33
N GLN A 686 -2.33 -16.44 -4.95
CA GLN A 686 -1.36 -15.39 -5.25
C GLN A 686 -1.53 -14.78 -6.65
N SER A 687 -2.52 -15.25 -7.43
CA SER A 687 -2.75 -14.76 -8.79
C SER A 687 -3.82 -13.68 -8.81
N PRO A 688 -3.51 -12.41 -9.13
CA PRO A 688 -4.53 -11.37 -9.22
C PRO A 688 -5.61 -11.68 -10.26
N ALA A 689 -5.20 -12.28 -11.38
CA ALA A 689 -6.09 -12.64 -12.46
C ALA A 689 -7.16 -13.65 -12.03
N PHE A 690 -6.83 -14.57 -11.12
CA PHE A 690 -7.79 -15.52 -10.55
C PHE A 690 -8.97 -14.79 -9.87
N TYR A 691 -8.71 -13.76 -9.06
CA TYR A 691 -9.75 -12.98 -8.41
C TYR A 691 -10.59 -12.18 -9.42
N PHE A 692 -9.97 -11.58 -10.45
CA PHE A 692 -10.70 -10.89 -11.50
C PHE A 692 -11.62 -11.83 -12.30
N ASP A 693 -11.15 -13.02 -12.64
CA ASP A 693 -11.90 -13.99 -13.44
C ASP A 693 -13.11 -14.55 -12.67
N VAL A 694 -12.91 -14.87 -11.39
CA VAL A 694 -13.99 -15.33 -10.51
C VAL A 694 -15.03 -14.22 -10.32
N ALA A 695 -14.61 -12.99 -10.04
CA ALA A 695 -15.52 -11.88 -9.86
C ALA A 695 -16.29 -11.53 -11.12
N GLN A 696 -15.64 -11.54 -12.29
CA GLN A 696 -16.31 -11.37 -13.57
C GLN A 696 -17.43 -12.39 -13.77
N ARG A 697 -17.15 -13.66 -13.47
CA ARG A 697 -18.15 -14.72 -13.57
C ARG A 697 -19.29 -14.56 -12.55
N LEU A 698 -19.00 -14.05 -11.35
CA LEU A 698 -20.02 -13.72 -10.36
C LEU A 698 -20.93 -12.57 -10.83
N TYR A 699 -20.38 -11.53 -11.48
CA TYR A 699 -21.19 -10.48 -12.10
C TYR A 699 -22.07 -11.01 -13.24
N GLU A 700 -21.58 -11.92 -14.08
CA GLU A 700 -22.38 -12.59 -15.12
C GLU A 700 -23.55 -13.40 -14.53
N LEU A 701 -23.36 -13.95 -13.34
CA LEU A 701 -24.39 -14.63 -12.56
C LEU A 701 -25.23 -13.67 -11.70
N SER A 702 -25.08 -12.36 -11.89
CA SER A 702 -25.82 -11.29 -11.21
C SER A 702 -25.64 -11.23 -9.68
N ASP A 703 -24.52 -11.73 -9.14
CA ASP A 703 -24.19 -11.62 -7.71
C ASP A 703 -23.05 -10.61 -7.49
N SER A 704 -23.41 -9.33 -7.45
CA SER A 704 -22.45 -8.25 -7.25
C SER A 704 -21.79 -8.28 -5.86
N ALA A 705 -22.49 -8.76 -4.83
CA ALA A 705 -21.97 -8.77 -3.47
C ALA A 705 -20.80 -9.76 -3.33
N LEU A 706 -20.96 -10.98 -3.85
CA LEU A 706 -19.85 -11.95 -3.89
C LEU A 706 -18.75 -11.51 -4.85
N ALA A 707 -19.08 -10.92 -6.00
CA ALA A 707 -18.08 -10.40 -6.93
C ALA A 707 -17.19 -9.33 -6.28
N GLN A 708 -17.80 -8.38 -5.57
CA GLN A 708 -17.09 -7.35 -4.81
C GLN A 708 -16.24 -7.94 -3.68
N ARG A 709 -16.77 -8.91 -2.94
CA ARG A 709 -16.00 -9.63 -1.92
C ARG A 709 -14.74 -10.24 -2.53
N VAL A 710 -14.88 -11.01 -3.62
CA VAL A 710 -13.75 -11.65 -4.29
C VAL A 710 -12.75 -10.61 -4.81
N LEU A 711 -13.20 -9.54 -5.49
CA LEU A 711 -12.31 -8.47 -5.96
C LEU A 711 -11.56 -7.77 -4.83
N SER A 712 -12.23 -7.55 -3.70
CA SER A 712 -11.66 -6.82 -2.58
C SER A 712 -10.45 -7.52 -1.96
N ASN A 713 -10.29 -8.83 -2.15
CA ASN A 713 -9.05 -9.55 -1.79
C ASN A 713 -7.79 -8.93 -2.43
N LEU A 714 -7.90 -8.31 -3.61
CA LEU A 714 -6.77 -7.64 -4.25
C LEU A 714 -6.31 -6.40 -3.47
N LEU A 715 -7.18 -5.81 -2.65
CA LEU A 715 -6.81 -4.72 -1.74
C LEU A 715 -5.99 -5.23 -0.55
N GLU A 716 -6.12 -6.52 -0.18
CA GLU A 716 -5.28 -7.18 0.83
C GLU A 716 -3.92 -7.60 0.26
N LEU A 717 -3.94 -8.19 -0.94
CA LEU A 717 -2.73 -8.71 -1.59
C LEU A 717 -1.84 -7.60 -2.13
N MET A 718 -2.44 -6.52 -2.66
CA MET A 718 -1.74 -5.48 -3.42
C MET A 718 -2.17 -4.05 -3.02
N PRO A 719 -2.14 -3.70 -1.72
CA PRO A 719 -2.72 -2.46 -1.19
C PRO A 719 -2.09 -1.17 -1.72
N GLU A 720 -0.85 -1.23 -2.20
CA GLU A 720 -0.05 -0.08 -2.65
C GLU A 720 0.26 -0.12 -4.15
N GLN A 721 -0.22 -1.14 -4.88
CA GLN A 721 0.04 -1.29 -6.31
C GLN A 721 -1.02 -0.52 -7.11
N HIS A 722 -0.68 0.69 -7.52
CA HIS A 722 -1.62 1.62 -8.18
C HIS A 722 -2.29 1.04 -9.44
N SER A 723 -1.58 0.21 -10.24
CA SER A 723 -2.14 -0.45 -11.42
C SER A 723 -3.25 -1.43 -11.08
N THR A 724 -3.04 -2.28 -10.07
CA THR A 724 -4.07 -3.21 -9.56
C THR A 724 -5.27 -2.46 -8.99
N LEU A 725 -5.02 -1.40 -8.19
CA LEU A 725 -6.10 -0.58 -7.63
C LEU A 725 -6.93 0.13 -8.72
N ARG A 726 -6.28 0.65 -9.77
CA ARG A 726 -6.96 1.24 -10.93
C ARG A 726 -7.87 0.21 -11.61
N LEU A 727 -7.37 -1.00 -11.83
CA LEU A 727 -8.15 -2.07 -12.44
C LEU A 727 -9.35 -2.49 -11.58
N VAL A 728 -9.17 -2.62 -10.26
CA VAL A 728 -10.29 -2.86 -9.33
C VAL A 728 -11.32 -1.73 -9.42
N ALA A 729 -10.88 -0.47 -9.44
CA ALA A 729 -11.78 0.69 -9.58
C ALA A 729 -12.57 0.63 -10.89
N TYR A 730 -11.93 0.32 -12.02
CA TYR A 730 -12.63 0.18 -13.30
C TYR A 730 -13.67 -0.94 -13.29
N ARG A 731 -13.39 -2.07 -12.63
CA ARG A 731 -14.37 -3.16 -12.47
C ARG A 731 -15.55 -2.76 -11.62
N LEU A 732 -15.31 -2.01 -10.55
CA LEU A 732 -16.36 -1.47 -9.70
C LEU A 732 -17.25 -0.49 -10.48
N GLN A 733 -16.68 0.42 -11.29
CA GLN A 733 -17.45 1.31 -12.17
C GLN A 733 -18.28 0.54 -13.21
N GLN A 734 -17.71 -0.51 -13.83
CA GLN A 734 -18.45 -1.36 -14.77
C GLN A 734 -19.64 -2.05 -14.09
N ALA A 735 -19.51 -2.38 -12.81
CA ALA A 735 -20.57 -2.95 -11.98
C ALA A 735 -21.52 -1.90 -11.34
N GLY A 736 -21.26 -0.60 -11.52
CA GLY A 736 -22.06 0.50 -10.97
C GLY A 736 -21.73 0.92 -9.53
N ASP A 737 -20.60 0.49 -8.97
CA ASP A 737 -20.11 0.92 -7.64
C ASP A 737 -19.13 2.10 -7.78
N ASP A 738 -19.69 3.27 -8.07
CA ASP A 738 -18.93 4.48 -8.36
C ASP A 738 -18.24 5.08 -7.14
N GLU A 739 -18.81 4.95 -5.94
CA GLU A 739 -18.25 5.53 -4.71
C GLU A 739 -16.92 4.86 -4.33
N LEU A 740 -16.90 3.52 -4.27
CA LEU A 740 -15.66 2.80 -3.96
C LEU A 740 -14.63 2.98 -5.07
N ALA A 741 -15.05 3.01 -6.34
CA ALA A 741 -14.16 3.30 -7.45
C ALA A 741 -13.50 4.68 -7.34
N LYS A 742 -14.26 5.74 -7.04
CA LYS A 742 -13.73 7.09 -6.82
C LYS A 742 -12.74 7.13 -5.66
N ALA A 743 -13.02 6.42 -4.57
CA ALA A 743 -12.12 6.33 -3.43
C ALA A 743 -10.80 5.64 -3.80
N LEU A 744 -10.85 4.55 -4.57
CA LEU A 744 -9.66 3.88 -5.10
C LEU A 744 -8.89 4.74 -6.10
N LEU A 745 -9.56 5.42 -7.03
CA LEU A 745 -8.91 6.32 -7.99
C LEU A 745 -8.27 7.54 -7.30
N THR A 746 -8.86 8.02 -6.20
CA THR A 746 -8.24 9.03 -5.34
C THR A 746 -6.94 8.51 -4.74
N LYS A 747 -6.94 7.25 -4.27
CA LYS A 747 -5.71 6.59 -3.81
C LYS A 747 -4.71 6.41 -4.96
N VAL A 748 -5.14 6.06 -6.17
CA VAL A 748 -4.26 5.94 -7.35
C VAL A 748 -3.55 7.27 -7.66
N VAL A 749 -4.26 8.41 -7.63
CA VAL A 749 -3.64 9.75 -7.76
C VAL A 749 -2.57 9.98 -6.70
N GLN A 750 -2.81 9.54 -5.46
CA GLN A 750 -1.84 9.65 -4.37
C GLN A 750 -0.64 8.70 -4.52
N LEU A 751 -0.77 7.61 -5.27
CA LEU A 751 0.31 6.62 -5.43
C LEU A 751 1.13 6.87 -6.70
N ALA A 752 0.54 7.48 -7.74
CA ALA A 752 1.14 7.70 -9.07
C ALA A 752 0.78 9.09 -9.65
N PRO A 753 1.30 10.20 -9.08
CA PRO A 753 1.03 11.60 -9.44
C PRO A 753 1.90 12.08 -10.61
N ASP A 754 2.87 11.29 -11.02
CA ASP A 754 3.69 11.49 -12.21
C ASP A 754 3.01 10.93 -13.47
N GLU A 755 1.87 10.26 -13.30
CA GLU A 755 1.03 9.75 -14.37
C GLU A 755 -0.17 10.69 -14.62
N PRO A 756 -0.29 11.33 -15.80
CA PRO A 756 -1.47 12.15 -16.11
C PRO A 756 -2.77 11.33 -16.08
N GLN A 757 -2.68 10.03 -16.39
CA GLN A 757 -3.81 9.12 -16.43
C GLN A 757 -4.46 8.95 -15.05
N SER A 758 -3.71 8.99 -13.94
CA SER A 758 -4.26 8.93 -12.59
C SER A 758 -5.24 10.06 -12.32
N TYR A 759 -4.87 11.30 -12.66
CA TYR A 759 -5.72 12.48 -12.49
C TYR A 759 -6.92 12.45 -13.43
N ARG A 760 -6.67 12.06 -14.69
CA ARG A 760 -7.71 11.96 -15.72
C ARG A 760 -8.78 10.94 -15.33
N ASP A 761 -8.39 9.76 -14.85
CA ASP A 761 -9.32 8.71 -14.43
C ASP A 761 -10.24 9.19 -13.32
N LEU A 762 -9.67 9.80 -12.27
CA LEU A 762 -10.45 10.37 -11.18
C LEU A 762 -11.37 11.49 -11.68
N ALA A 763 -10.88 12.38 -12.54
CA ALA A 763 -11.69 13.47 -13.08
C ALA A 763 -12.89 12.95 -13.89
N LEU A 764 -12.71 11.87 -14.66
CA LEU A 764 -13.77 11.24 -15.45
C LEU A 764 -14.75 10.43 -14.58
N ALA A 765 -14.33 9.96 -13.41
CA ALA A 765 -15.18 9.29 -12.43
C ALA A 765 -16.05 10.27 -11.62
N LEU A 766 -15.61 11.53 -11.47
CA LEU A 766 -16.30 12.59 -10.74
C LEU A 766 -17.42 13.23 -11.59
N THR A 767 -18.57 12.57 -11.67
CA THR A 767 -19.67 12.96 -12.55
C THR A 767 -20.73 13.84 -11.90
N ALA A 768 -20.83 13.88 -10.57
CA ALA A 768 -21.86 14.67 -9.88
C ALA A 768 -21.62 16.19 -10.03
N GLU A 769 -22.68 17.01 -9.93
CA GLU A 769 -22.55 18.48 -9.99
C GLU A 769 -21.69 19.03 -8.84
N ALA A 770 -21.85 18.47 -7.63
CA ALA A 770 -21.06 18.88 -6.47
C ALA A 770 -19.53 18.62 -6.64
N GLU A 771 -19.17 17.70 -7.53
CA GLU A 771 -17.79 17.28 -7.79
C GLU A 771 -17.17 18.02 -9.00
N CYS A 772 -17.96 18.85 -9.70
CA CYS A 772 -17.55 19.51 -10.94
C CYS A 772 -16.25 20.31 -10.79
N GLN A 773 -16.12 21.11 -9.73
CA GLN A 773 -14.91 21.92 -9.52
C GLN A 773 -13.67 21.05 -9.37
N GLN A 774 -13.78 19.92 -8.64
CA GLN A 774 -12.67 19.00 -8.46
C GLN A 774 -12.28 18.34 -9.78
N ALA A 775 -13.25 17.87 -10.58
CA ALA A 775 -12.99 17.31 -11.90
C ALA A 775 -12.28 18.30 -12.84
N LEU A 776 -12.73 19.57 -12.87
CA LEU A 776 -12.11 20.62 -13.66
C LEU A 776 -10.68 20.93 -13.20
N ASN A 777 -10.44 20.99 -11.89
CA ASN A 777 -9.09 21.21 -11.35
C ASN A 777 -8.12 20.08 -11.72
N LEU A 778 -8.58 18.83 -11.67
CA LEU A 778 -7.78 17.66 -12.06
C LEU A 778 -7.44 17.68 -13.56
N LEU A 779 -8.42 17.99 -14.43
CA LEU A 779 -8.17 18.12 -15.87
C LEU A 779 -7.26 19.31 -16.19
N GLN A 780 -7.44 20.44 -15.52
CA GLN A 780 -6.53 21.59 -15.64
C GLN A 780 -5.10 21.20 -15.27
N HIS A 781 -4.91 20.44 -14.18
CA HIS A 781 -3.60 19.95 -13.80
C HIS A 781 -2.95 19.08 -14.90
N VAL A 782 -3.72 18.21 -15.55
CA VAL A 782 -3.24 17.43 -16.70
C VAL A 782 -2.85 18.32 -17.89
N VAL A 783 -3.61 19.38 -18.17
CA VAL A 783 -3.31 20.34 -19.25
C VAL A 783 -2.04 21.15 -18.99
N GLU A 784 -1.85 21.62 -17.76
CA GLU A 784 -0.80 22.61 -17.44
C GLU A 784 0.55 21.98 -17.06
N THR A 785 0.57 20.69 -16.70
CA THR A 785 1.79 19.99 -16.28
C THR A 785 2.61 19.51 -17.49
N PRO A 786 3.93 19.76 -17.53
CA PRO A 786 4.82 19.24 -18.55
C PRO A 786 5.12 17.75 -18.29
N TRP A 787 4.25 16.87 -18.80
CA TRP A 787 4.43 15.43 -18.67
C TRP A 787 5.57 14.90 -19.56
N HIS A 788 6.13 13.74 -19.20
CA HIS A 788 7.12 13.05 -20.03
C HIS A 788 6.54 12.76 -21.43
N ASP A 789 7.36 12.86 -22.47
CA ASP A 789 6.97 12.69 -23.90
C ASP A 789 6.31 11.34 -24.22
N ARG A 790 6.36 10.37 -23.30
CA ARG A 790 5.67 9.07 -23.41
C ARG A 790 4.15 9.21 -23.33
N PHE A 791 3.66 10.31 -22.75
CA PHE A 791 2.24 10.63 -22.61
C PHE A 791 1.72 11.55 -23.72
N ALA A 792 2.28 11.45 -24.93
CA ALA A 792 1.90 12.14 -26.17
C ALA A 792 0.96 13.37 -26.02
N GLU A 793 -0.18 13.40 -26.70
CA GLU A 793 -1.08 14.56 -26.73
C GLU A 793 -2.06 14.62 -25.54
N ILE A 794 -1.71 14.03 -24.39
CA ILE A 794 -2.63 13.90 -23.24
C ILE A 794 -3.19 15.25 -22.79
N GLY A 795 -2.39 16.31 -22.82
CA GLY A 795 -2.82 17.66 -22.46
C GLY A 795 -3.87 18.22 -23.43
N LEU A 796 -3.80 17.91 -24.73
CA LEU A 796 -4.81 18.32 -25.71
C LEU A 796 -6.12 17.57 -25.53
N ILE A 797 -6.04 16.27 -25.21
CA ILE A 797 -7.20 15.43 -24.92
C ILE A 797 -7.90 15.93 -23.64
N ALA A 798 -7.12 16.16 -22.58
CA ALA A 798 -7.61 16.69 -21.30
C ALA A 798 -8.24 18.08 -21.46
N LEU A 799 -7.71 18.94 -22.34
CA LEU A 799 -8.31 20.25 -22.65
C LEU A 799 -9.69 20.10 -23.30
N GLY A 800 -9.87 19.14 -24.21
CA GLY A 800 -11.17 18.79 -24.76
C GLY A 800 -12.15 18.28 -23.70
N GLU A 801 -11.69 17.37 -22.84
CA GLU A 801 -12.48 16.80 -21.74
C GLU A 801 -12.85 17.86 -20.69
N TYR A 802 -11.96 18.81 -20.44
CA TYR A 802 -12.20 19.96 -19.59
C TYR A 802 -13.36 20.81 -20.14
N HIS A 803 -13.32 21.17 -21.42
CA HIS A 803 -14.37 21.98 -22.06
C HIS A 803 -15.72 21.25 -22.09
N ASP A 804 -15.70 19.95 -22.37
CA ASP A 804 -16.88 19.10 -22.29
C ASP A 804 -17.49 19.10 -20.89
N ARG A 805 -16.67 18.87 -19.86
CA ARG A 805 -17.13 18.89 -18.47
C ARG A 805 -17.66 20.27 -18.07
N ALA A 806 -16.94 21.32 -18.40
CA ALA A 806 -17.32 22.71 -18.11
C ALA A 806 -18.65 23.10 -18.75
N SER A 807 -18.97 22.58 -19.95
CA SER A 807 -20.25 22.84 -20.63
C SER A 807 -21.48 22.32 -19.87
N ARG A 808 -21.27 21.38 -18.93
CA ARG A 808 -22.32 20.71 -18.14
C ARG A 808 -22.25 21.04 -16.65
N CYS A 809 -21.25 21.79 -16.20
CA CYS A 809 -21.09 22.21 -14.82
C CYS A 809 -21.73 23.59 -14.63
N GLN A 810 -22.80 23.66 -13.85
CA GLN A 810 -23.58 24.89 -13.69
C GLN A 810 -22.96 25.84 -12.66
N THR A 811 -22.36 25.27 -11.61
CA THR A 811 -21.90 26.02 -10.41
C THR A 811 -20.39 26.15 -10.30
N ALA A 812 -19.63 25.42 -11.12
CA ALA A 812 -18.17 25.45 -11.07
C ALA A 812 -17.60 26.75 -11.67
N LYS A 813 -16.39 27.11 -11.23
CA LYS A 813 -15.61 28.25 -11.75
C LYS A 813 -14.54 27.71 -12.70
N PRO A 814 -14.72 27.87 -14.02
CA PRO A 814 -13.72 27.44 -14.98
C PRO A 814 -12.41 28.25 -14.86
N ALA A 815 -11.29 27.58 -15.06
CA ALA A 815 -9.98 28.14 -15.38
C ALA A 815 -10.07 29.26 -16.43
N GLN A 816 -9.31 30.32 -16.18
CA GLN A 816 -9.29 31.53 -17.01
C GLN A 816 -8.14 31.46 -18.02
N TRP A 817 -8.24 30.56 -19.00
CA TRP A 817 -7.27 30.53 -20.10
C TRP A 817 -7.46 31.74 -21.03
N SER A 818 -6.34 32.24 -21.58
CA SER A 818 -6.32 33.27 -22.61
C SER A 818 -6.27 32.65 -24.02
N GLY A 819 -6.39 33.48 -25.06
CA GLY A 819 -6.17 33.06 -26.44
C GLY A 819 -7.12 31.96 -26.92
N VAL A 820 -6.59 30.98 -27.66
CA VAL A 820 -7.36 29.92 -28.30
C VAL A 820 -7.84 28.86 -27.32
N MET A 821 -7.09 28.59 -26.25
CA MET A 821 -7.38 27.54 -25.26
C MET A 821 -8.74 27.73 -24.56
N LYS A 822 -9.25 28.96 -24.46
CA LYS A 822 -10.58 29.22 -23.87
C LYS A 822 -11.75 28.78 -24.76
N THR A 823 -11.49 28.47 -26.03
CA THR A 823 -12.51 28.23 -27.03
C THR A 823 -12.90 26.74 -27.01
N PRO A 824 -14.15 26.39 -26.64
CA PRO A 824 -14.63 25.02 -26.72
C PRO A 824 -14.78 24.61 -28.19
N LEU A 825 -14.36 23.38 -28.52
CA LEU A 825 -14.40 22.82 -29.87
C LEU A 825 -15.27 21.56 -29.92
N PRO A 826 -16.62 21.69 -29.82
CA PRO A 826 -17.50 20.54 -29.75
C PRO A 826 -17.50 19.72 -31.05
N VAL A 827 -17.68 18.40 -30.93
CA VAL A 827 -17.71 17.47 -32.07
C VAL A 827 -18.92 16.54 -31.97
N GLU A 828 -19.49 16.19 -33.11
CA GLU A 828 -20.66 15.30 -33.16
C GLU A 828 -20.29 13.83 -32.92
N MET A 829 -19.04 13.43 -33.18
CA MET A 829 -18.54 12.07 -32.92
C MET A 829 -17.14 12.10 -32.29
N ARG A 830 -16.94 11.30 -31.25
CA ARG A 830 -15.64 11.03 -30.61
C ARG A 830 -15.55 9.54 -30.24
N VAL A 831 -14.39 8.94 -30.50
CA VAL A 831 -14.03 7.59 -30.08
C VAL A 831 -12.79 7.71 -29.21
N VAL A 832 -12.82 7.14 -28.02
CA VAL A 832 -11.69 7.16 -27.07
C VAL A 832 -11.39 5.73 -26.67
N LEU A 833 -10.15 5.30 -26.86
CA LEU A 833 -9.66 4.01 -26.41
C LEU A 833 -8.72 4.23 -25.24
N ALA A 834 -9.05 3.68 -24.07
CA ALA A 834 -8.17 3.66 -22.90
C ALA A 834 -7.84 2.22 -22.50
N TRP A 835 -6.77 2.02 -21.74
CA TRP A 835 -6.38 0.71 -21.23
C TRP A 835 -5.77 0.78 -19.83
N ASP A 836 -5.75 -0.37 -19.14
CA ASP A 836 -5.40 -0.50 -17.72
C ASP A 836 -3.92 -0.82 -17.44
N LEU A 837 -3.11 -1.08 -18.47
CA LEU A 837 -1.68 -1.38 -18.31
C LEU A 837 -0.77 -0.22 -18.77
N ASN A 838 0.25 0.08 -17.96
CA ASN A 838 1.32 0.99 -18.35
C ASN A 838 2.22 0.35 -19.43
N ASP A 839 3.06 1.16 -20.08
CA ASP A 839 4.11 0.73 -21.02
C ASP A 839 3.58 -0.29 -22.07
N THR A 840 2.36 -0.04 -22.55
CA THR A 840 1.61 -0.92 -23.45
C THR A 840 1.25 -0.14 -24.71
N ASP A 841 1.47 -0.76 -25.87
CA ASP A 841 1.22 -0.18 -27.20
C ASP A 841 -0.07 -0.79 -27.80
N ILE A 842 -1.08 0.07 -27.95
CA ILE A 842 -2.41 -0.28 -28.45
C ILE A 842 -2.88 0.80 -29.43
N ASP A 843 -3.02 0.41 -30.70
CA ASP A 843 -3.50 1.29 -31.75
C ASP A 843 -5.03 1.27 -31.85
N LEU A 844 -5.61 2.46 -31.90
CA LEU A 844 -6.99 2.72 -32.32
C LEU A 844 -7.06 2.87 -33.83
N HIS A 845 -7.95 2.09 -34.44
CA HIS A 845 -8.28 2.15 -35.85
C HIS A 845 -9.76 2.48 -36.02
N VAL A 846 -10.08 3.45 -36.88
CA VAL A 846 -11.47 3.79 -37.22
C VAL A 846 -11.65 3.77 -38.73
N ILE A 847 -12.48 2.84 -39.23
CA ILE A 847 -12.87 2.78 -40.64
C ILE A 847 -14.19 3.54 -40.80
N ASP A 848 -14.22 4.46 -41.75
CA ASP A 848 -15.36 5.32 -42.01
C ASP A 848 -16.32 4.75 -43.09
N PRO A 849 -17.49 5.37 -43.34
CA PRO A 849 -18.44 4.89 -44.36
C PRO A 849 -17.93 4.92 -45.81
N ASN A 850 -16.81 5.60 -46.09
CA ASN A 850 -16.15 5.56 -47.39
C ASN A 850 -15.18 4.36 -47.51
N GLY A 851 -14.93 3.64 -46.41
CA GLY A 851 -13.91 2.59 -46.31
C GLY A 851 -12.51 3.15 -46.04
N GLU A 852 -12.39 4.43 -45.70
CA GLU A 852 -11.12 5.06 -45.36
C GLU A 852 -10.78 4.78 -43.89
N GLU A 853 -9.56 4.30 -43.64
CA GLU A 853 -9.09 3.96 -42.31
C GLU A 853 -8.27 5.10 -41.69
N ALA A 854 -8.67 5.55 -40.49
CA ALA A 854 -7.91 6.46 -39.64
C ALA A 854 -7.13 5.68 -38.57
N PHE A 855 -5.85 5.97 -38.42
CA PHE A 855 -4.94 5.38 -37.40
C PHE A 855 -3.69 6.27 -37.24
N TYR A 856 -2.75 5.92 -36.36
CA TYR A 856 -1.56 6.75 -36.08
C TYR A 856 -0.76 7.16 -37.33
N GLY A 857 -0.70 6.29 -38.36
CA GLY A 857 -0.02 6.54 -39.64
C GLY A 857 -0.84 7.31 -40.67
N HIS A 858 -2.16 7.44 -40.46
CA HIS A 858 -3.09 8.18 -41.30
C HIS A 858 -4.12 8.92 -40.44
N ARG A 859 -3.68 10.06 -39.87
CA ARG A 859 -4.41 10.75 -38.80
C ARG A 859 -5.48 11.73 -39.27
N ALA A 860 -5.58 11.99 -40.57
CA ALA A 860 -6.54 12.94 -41.13
C ALA A 860 -7.28 12.29 -42.31
N THR A 861 -8.57 12.04 -42.16
CA THR A 861 -9.37 11.41 -43.24
C THR A 861 -9.95 12.44 -44.21
N TYR A 862 -10.31 12.01 -45.42
CA TYR A 862 -10.96 12.83 -46.43
C TYR A 862 -12.21 13.54 -45.90
N GLN A 863 -13.01 12.84 -45.09
CA GLN A 863 -14.22 13.42 -44.50
C GLN A 863 -13.98 14.30 -43.28
N GLY A 864 -12.72 14.52 -42.91
CA GLY A 864 -12.33 15.41 -41.81
C GLY A 864 -12.21 14.73 -40.45
N GLY A 865 -12.01 13.41 -40.39
CA GLY A 865 -11.66 12.76 -39.14
C GLY A 865 -10.25 13.09 -38.70
N ARG A 866 -10.03 13.20 -37.39
CA ARG A 866 -8.73 13.49 -36.78
C ARG A 866 -8.40 12.46 -35.71
N MET A 867 -7.23 11.84 -35.82
CA MET A 867 -6.66 10.91 -34.83
C MET A 867 -5.58 11.62 -33.99
N SER A 868 -5.46 11.27 -32.71
CA SER A 868 -4.37 11.70 -31.83
C SER A 868 -3.00 11.22 -32.32
N LYS A 869 -1.93 11.75 -31.72
CA LYS A 869 -0.62 11.09 -31.77
C LYS A 869 -0.67 9.71 -31.09
N ASP A 870 0.28 8.88 -31.52
CA ASP A 870 0.52 7.52 -31.05
C ASP A 870 1.03 7.50 -29.60
N PHE A 871 0.42 6.66 -28.76
CA PHE A 871 0.81 6.43 -27.37
C PHE A 871 1.59 5.12 -27.23
N THR A 872 2.91 5.18 -27.45
CA THR A 872 3.78 3.99 -27.58
C THR A 872 4.42 3.47 -26.28
N GLY A 873 4.31 4.19 -25.16
CA GLY A 873 5.13 3.91 -23.95
C GLY A 873 4.47 4.29 -22.62
N GLY A 874 3.14 4.30 -22.58
CA GLY A 874 2.38 4.71 -21.40
C GLY A 874 0.97 4.13 -21.38
N TYR A 875 0.13 4.70 -20.52
CA TYR A 875 -1.31 4.51 -20.66
C TYR A 875 -1.82 5.33 -21.85
N GLY A 876 -2.93 4.86 -22.43
CA GLY A 876 -3.74 5.67 -23.32
C GLY A 876 -4.32 6.90 -22.61
N PRO A 877 -5.17 7.70 -23.31
CA PRO A 877 -6.01 7.22 -24.39
C PRO A 877 -5.50 7.58 -25.79
N GLU A 878 -5.95 6.80 -26.77
CA GLU A 878 -6.01 7.27 -28.16
C GLU A 878 -7.40 7.87 -28.45
N GLU A 879 -7.42 8.97 -29.21
CA GLU A 879 -8.63 9.75 -29.50
C GLU A 879 -8.82 9.91 -31.02
N PHE A 880 -10.02 9.56 -31.50
CA PHE A 880 -10.52 9.94 -32.81
C PHE A 880 -11.71 10.88 -32.67
N ILE A 881 -11.71 11.99 -33.41
CA ILE A 881 -12.78 12.99 -33.40
C ILE A 881 -13.25 13.36 -34.79
N LEU A 882 -14.54 13.72 -34.89
CA LEU A 882 -15.16 14.17 -36.13
C LEU A 882 -16.21 15.24 -35.84
N ARG A 883 -15.99 16.47 -36.36
CA ARG A 883 -16.93 17.58 -36.14
C ARG A 883 -18.32 17.29 -36.67
N SER A 884 -18.42 16.73 -37.87
CA SER A 884 -19.69 16.41 -38.54
C SER A 884 -19.56 15.07 -39.29
N PRO A 885 -20.05 13.96 -38.73
CA PRO A 885 -19.94 12.64 -39.34
C PRO A 885 -20.84 12.46 -40.56
N LYS A 886 -20.31 11.72 -41.53
CA LYS A 886 -21.06 11.23 -42.68
C LYS A 886 -22.03 10.15 -42.21
N ALA A 887 -23.26 10.15 -42.73
CA ALA A 887 -24.20 9.05 -42.47
C ALA A 887 -23.66 7.72 -43.04
N GLY A 888 -23.74 6.66 -42.24
CA GLY A 888 -23.24 5.33 -42.60
C GLY A 888 -22.69 4.56 -41.41
N GLU A 889 -22.05 3.42 -41.69
CA GLU A 889 -21.43 2.58 -40.68
C GLU A 889 -19.96 2.98 -40.47
N TYR A 890 -19.56 3.11 -39.21
CA TYR A 890 -18.18 3.27 -38.77
C TYR A 890 -17.78 2.02 -38.01
N GLN A 891 -16.58 1.51 -38.28
CA GLN A 891 -16.03 0.34 -37.59
C GLN A 891 -14.84 0.77 -36.76
N VAL A 892 -14.81 0.36 -35.50
CA VAL A 892 -13.70 0.62 -34.60
C VAL A 892 -12.97 -0.68 -34.36
N LEU A 893 -11.70 -0.69 -34.75
CA LEU A 893 -10.81 -1.81 -34.57
C LEU A 893 -9.69 -1.41 -33.62
N VAL A 894 -9.14 -2.40 -32.93
CA VAL A 894 -7.99 -2.22 -32.06
C VAL A 894 -6.92 -3.21 -32.47
N ARG A 895 -5.67 -2.77 -32.45
CA ARG A 895 -4.52 -3.64 -32.62
C ARG A 895 -3.61 -3.55 -31.41
N TYR A 896 -3.40 -4.70 -30.78
CA TYR A 896 -2.56 -4.79 -29.60
C TYR A 896 -1.23 -5.45 -29.96
N TYR A 897 -0.12 -4.75 -29.72
CA TYR A 897 1.22 -5.24 -30.08
C TYR A 897 1.86 -6.14 -29.02
N GLY A 898 1.16 -6.38 -27.91
CA GLY A 898 1.66 -7.15 -26.78
C GLY A 898 2.37 -6.28 -25.74
N SER A 899 2.38 -6.74 -24.50
CA SER A 899 3.22 -6.22 -23.42
C SER A 899 3.62 -7.40 -22.53
N GLN A 900 4.80 -7.32 -21.90
CA GLN A 900 5.22 -8.36 -20.95
C GLN A 900 4.37 -8.32 -19.67
N LEU A 901 3.99 -7.13 -19.22
CA LEU A 901 3.01 -6.84 -18.15
C LEU A 901 1.67 -7.59 -18.33
N ALA A 902 1.15 -7.64 -19.56
CA ALA A 902 -0.10 -8.35 -19.84
C ALA A 902 -0.01 -9.86 -19.63
N ARG A 903 1.19 -10.46 -19.67
CA ARG A 903 1.36 -11.89 -19.38
C ARG A 903 1.21 -12.18 -17.89
N LEU A 904 1.50 -11.21 -17.02
CA LEU A 904 1.32 -11.30 -15.57
C LEU A 904 -0.15 -11.06 -15.15
N SER A 905 -0.86 -10.16 -15.83
CA SER A 905 -2.27 -9.82 -15.55
C SER A 905 -3.30 -10.61 -16.37
N ARG A 906 -2.86 -11.58 -17.20
CA ARG A 906 -3.69 -12.32 -18.17
C ARG A 906 -4.45 -11.40 -19.13
N GLY A 907 -3.74 -10.44 -19.71
CA GLY A 907 -4.24 -9.54 -20.76
C GLY A 907 -4.37 -8.09 -20.33
N VAL A 908 -4.58 -7.24 -21.32
CA VAL A 908 -4.92 -5.82 -21.17
C VAL A 908 -6.44 -5.68 -21.21
N MET A 909 -7.02 -4.87 -20.34
CA MET A 909 -8.38 -4.40 -20.51
C MET A 909 -8.41 -3.13 -21.31
N LEU A 910 -9.27 -3.14 -22.32
CA LEU A 910 -9.61 -1.97 -23.10
C LEU A 910 -10.95 -1.42 -22.62
N ASP A 911 -11.01 -0.10 -22.56
CA ASP A 911 -12.23 0.67 -22.39
C ASP A 911 -12.39 1.60 -23.58
N LEU A 912 -13.29 1.23 -24.48
CA LEU A 912 -13.69 2.02 -25.62
C LEU A 912 -14.92 2.85 -25.26
N LYS A 913 -14.81 4.18 -25.36
CA LYS A 913 -15.93 5.11 -25.22
C LYS A 913 -16.28 5.69 -26.59
N LEU A 914 -17.50 5.44 -27.04
CA LEU A 914 -18.12 6.20 -28.12
C LEU A 914 -18.89 7.37 -27.51
N GLN A 915 -18.69 8.57 -28.04
CA GLN A 915 -19.35 9.77 -27.58
C GLN A 915 -19.94 10.56 -28.76
N THR A 916 -21.08 11.18 -28.50
CA THR A 916 -21.84 11.98 -29.47
C THR A 916 -22.18 13.32 -28.85
N GLY A 917 -22.06 14.41 -29.59
CA GLY A 917 -22.28 15.75 -29.03
C GLY A 917 -21.26 16.11 -27.94
N PHE A 918 -20.04 15.59 -28.03
CA PHE A 918 -18.94 15.88 -27.11
C PHE A 918 -18.60 17.38 -27.14
N GLY A 919 -18.38 17.98 -25.98
CA GLY A 919 -18.21 19.41 -25.84
C GLY A 919 -19.53 20.19 -25.71
N SER A 920 -20.67 19.51 -25.52
CA SER A 920 -21.99 20.14 -25.41
C SER A 920 -22.87 19.50 -24.33
N PRO A 921 -23.93 20.19 -23.87
CA PRO A 921 -24.92 19.60 -22.97
C PRO A 921 -25.67 18.39 -23.55
N ALA A 922 -25.60 18.16 -24.87
CA ALA A 922 -26.24 17.03 -25.54
C ALA A 922 -25.39 15.75 -25.55
N LEU A 923 -24.28 15.70 -24.82
CA LEU A 923 -23.39 14.54 -24.75
C LEU A 923 -24.17 13.24 -24.49
N GLN A 924 -23.97 12.26 -25.37
CA GLN A 924 -24.34 10.86 -25.15
C GLN A 924 -23.08 10.01 -25.20
N GLN A 925 -23.02 8.98 -24.36
CA GLN A 925 -21.87 8.08 -24.30
C GLN A 925 -22.32 6.63 -24.25
N GLN A 926 -21.57 5.77 -24.93
CA GLN A 926 -21.61 4.32 -24.82
C GLN A 926 -20.22 3.79 -24.55
N ARG A 927 -20.13 2.75 -23.73
CA ARG A 927 -18.87 2.14 -23.31
C ARG A 927 -18.89 0.67 -23.71
N VAL A 928 -17.79 0.21 -24.28
CA VAL A 928 -17.49 -1.20 -24.53
C VAL A 928 -16.19 -1.51 -23.82
N SER A 929 -16.21 -2.55 -22.99
CA SER A 929 -15.03 -3.01 -22.26
C SER A 929 -14.70 -4.42 -22.74
N MET A 930 -13.43 -4.67 -23.07
CA MET A 930 -12.98 -5.98 -23.53
C MET A 930 -11.59 -6.31 -23.01
N ARG A 931 -11.28 -7.61 -22.91
CA ARG A 931 -9.96 -8.09 -22.54
C ARG A 931 -9.23 -8.62 -23.77
N LEU A 932 -8.00 -8.17 -23.98
CA LEU A 932 -7.09 -8.72 -24.98
C LEU A 932 -5.98 -9.51 -24.28
N LEU A 933 -5.85 -10.80 -24.62
CA LEU A 933 -4.99 -11.71 -23.88
C LEU A 933 -3.57 -11.83 -24.46
N GLU A 934 -3.40 -11.67 -25.78
CA GLU A 934 -2.10 -11.69 -26.48
C GLU A 934 -2.04 -10.61 -27.55
N LYS A 935 -0.86 -10.44 -28.16
CA LYS A 935 -0.71 -9.70 -29.41
C LYS A 935 -1.80 -10.14 -30.39
N THR A 936 -2.62 -9.20 -30.82
CA THR A 936 -3.69 -9.48 -31.77
C THR A 936 -3.39 -8.80 -33.10
N ASP A 937 -3.90 -9.39 -34.19
CA ASP A 937 -4.19 -8.60 -35.38
C ASP A 937 -5.32 -7.59 -35.09
N LYS A 938 -5.82 -6.88 -36.11
CA LYS A 938 -6.92 -5.93 -35.93
C LYS A 938 -8.18 -6.67 -35.46
N VAL A 939 -8.62 -6.38 -34.24
CA VAL A 939 -9.85 -6.92 -33.66
C VAL A 939 -10.94 -5.87 -33.80
N LEU A 940 -12.09 -6.23 -34.39
CA LEU A 940 -13.27 -5.36 -34.41
C LEU A 940 -13.85 -5.28 -32.99
N VAL A 941 -13.87 -4.08 -32.41
CA VAL A 941 -14.33 -3.83 -31.04
C VAL A 941 -15.76 -3.29 -31.03
N GLY A 942 -16.18 -2.59 -32.09
CA GLY A 942 -17.54 -2.13 -32.23
C GLY A 942 -17.83 -1.53 -33.60
N SER A 943 -19.11 -1.51 -33.97
CA SER A 943 -19.63 -0.83 -35.16
C SER A 943 -20.73 0.16 -34.77
N PHE A 944 -20.77 1.30 -35.45
CA PHE A 944 -21.65 2.42 -35.11
C PHE A 944 -22.33 2.96 -36.37
N LYS A 945 -23.65 3.17 -36.32
CA LYS A 945 -24.41 3.70 -37.45
C LYS A 945 -24.78 5.16 -37.21
N VAL A 946 -24.25 6.06 -38.04
CA VAL A 946 -24.67 7.47 -38.09
C VAL A 946 -25.85 7.59 -39.05
N THR A 947 -26.98 8.13 -38.61
CA THR A 947 -28.16 8.33 -39.45
C THR A 947 -28.02 9.57 -40.35
N ALA A 948 -28.89 9.68 -41.36
CA ALA A 948 -28.96 10.87 -42.22
C ALA A 948 -29.30 12.17 -41.47
N SER A 949 -29.88 12.08 -40.27
CA SER A 949 -30.13 13.24 -39.40
C SER A 949 -28.94 13.58 -38.49
N GLY A 950 -27.77 12.97 -38.70
CA GLY A 950 -26.58 13.13 -37.86
C GLY A 950 -26.68 12.48 -36.46
N LYS A 951 -27.75 11.71 -36.19
CA LYS A 951 -27.93 11.03 -34.90
C LYS A 951 -27.28 9.65 -34.95
N LEU A 952 -26.62 9.27 -33.87
CA LEU A 952 -25.96 7.97 -33.74
C LEU A 952 -26.94 6.90 -33.24
N GLN A 953 -26.96 5.76 -33.92
CA GLN A 953 -27.67 4.54 -33.53
C GLN A 953 -26.66 3.41 -33.43
N LEU A 954 -26.67 2.65 -32.34
CA LEU A 954 -25.90 1.43 -32.23
C LEU A 954 -26.39 0.39 -33.24
N SER A 955 -25.49 -0.26 -33.96
CA SER A 955 -25.74 -1.60 -34.45
C SER A 955 -25.51 -2.57 -33.30
N LYS A 956 -26.47 -3.48 -33.05
CA LYS A 956 -26.33 -4.56 -32.07
C LYS A 956 -25.19 -5.49 -32.43
#